data_AF-A0A429B4N7-F1
#
_entry.id   AF-A0A429B4N7-F1
#
_cell.length_a   1.000
_cell.length_b   1.000
_cell.length_c   1.000
_cell.angle_alpha   90.00
_cell.angle_beta   90.00
_cell.angle_gamma   90.00
#
_symmetry.space_group_name_H-M   'P 1'
#
loop_
_entity.id
_entity.type
_entity.pdbx_description
1 polymer ?
#
loop_
_entity_poly.entity_id
_entity_poly.type
_entity_poly.pdbx_seq_one_letter_code
_entity_poly.pdbx_strand_id
1 'polypeptide(L)'
;MRPLLLHLDHFGSFREPATVDFSDTEYFALVGPTGAGKSTIIDAICFALYGTVPRWGKENVIAHALAPSAGSGKVALVFESDRRRYGVVRSLVRDAKGTVRTKEARIDELDPAAPLDVAYEMVLKSLAEGEHVTPEVQRVTGLEYKFFTQCVVLPQGRFAEFLHAAPRERQDLLVQLLDADVYELIRQRAARDEEAARSAAAFARDQLAKLAGASDEAERELADGLAALRRLAGTLDTDLDLLRAREADIGRAEQERASVAERQSALAALRMPPAVPTLASARREAADAVAALGAEVATLEADEHEAFEALAALGDRAEPVAALAALDARERLTAQAAAARAAAAEAAASLERLVPKVAEAEHALTEAEHERERLRDAHAAAALTHRLAVGEPCPLCLRPLSELPHHERPADLGAADRALAAARDRAGRGRAALTKAETSASMLAAQATRLDTDLAALPAPGDRIEIEGRLAAIAKAEALATEARTAVRGARGKLERARAAAEQVERQAESAWQTLGSTRDRLLVLAPSDDPPPPLTRDDLHHAWSELLGWRDRAAEAARAALTERERELAQATARLAAERHKLTERLAEHGVTVPRNATPDQLGAAVAGAVARADGALERVREERRRAADLEKVVAEKEHEAKVAHELALRLRANAFERWLCAEALAVLVATASETLMELSDGQYELALGERTGDIEVIDHGEAGLRRSARTLSGGETFQAALSLALALSGAVARGLDSIFLDEGFGTLDPATLDTVATTLERLAAGQERMIGVVTHVPALADRVPARFEVLRDAKGSHVRKVGP
;
A
#
# COMPACT_ATOMS: atom_id res chain seq x y z
N MET A 1 85.31 -14.15 -22.37
CA MET A 1 85.54 -15.60 -22.51
C MET A 1 87.02 -15.83 -22.34
N ARG A 2 87.40 -16.26 -21.14
CA ARG A 2 88.75 -16.63 -20.72
C ARG A 2 88.70 -18.04 -20.14
N PRO A 3 89.37 -19.03 -20.73
CA PRO A 3 89.44 -20.37 -20.14
C PRO A 3 90.29 -20.35 -18.87
N LEU A 4 89.84 -21.06 -17.84
CA LEU A 4 90.51 -21.15 -16.54
C LEU A 4 91.03 -22.56 -16.29
N LEU A 5 90.19 -23.58 -16.50
CA LEU A 5 90.56 -24.98 -16.27
C LEU A 5 89.93 -25.88 -17.33
N LEU A 6 90.74 -26.67 -18.01
CA LEU A 6 90.29 -27.66 -18.99
C LEU A 6 90.62 -29.07 -18.50
N HIS A 7 89.61 -29.94 -18.46
CA HIS A 7 89.76 -31.35 -18.15
C HIS A 7 89.41 -32.21 -19.36
N LEU A 8 90.30 -33.15 -19.66
CA LEU A 8 90.27 -34.04 -20.82
C LEU A 8 90.31 -35.48 -20.32
N ASP A 9 89.32 -36.28 -20.67
CA ASP A 9 89.30 -37.70 -20.36
C ASP A 9 88.95 -38.49 -21.63
N HIS A 10 89.92 -39.28 -22.13
CA HIS A 10 89.83 -40.07 -23.36
C HIS A 10 89.42 -39.26 -24.61
N PHE A 11 89.82 -37.99 -24.72
CA PHE A 11 89.48 -37.10 -25.83
C PHE A 11 90.59 -37.02 -26.89
N GLY A 12 90.26 -37.38 -28.13
CA GLY A 12 91.16 -37.30 -29.28
C GLY A 12 92.48 -38.08 -29.08
N SER A 13 93.59 -37.35 -28.96
CA SER A 13 94.94 -37.90 -28.74
C SER A 13 95.27 -38.16 -27.26
N PHE A 14 94.52 -37.56 -26.33
CA PHE A 14 94.65 -37.77 -24.88
C PHE A 14 93.86 -39.01 -24.47
N ARG A 15 94.57 -40.10 -24.14
CA ARG A 15 93.94 -41.39 -23.78
C ARG A 15 93.87 -41.63 -22.27
N GLU A 16 94.60 -40.85 -21.49
CA GLU A 16 94.52 -40.82 -20.02
C GLU A 16 93.95 -39.46 -19.58
N PRO A 17 93.36 -39.35 -18.37
CA PRO A 17 92.88 -38.08 -17.85
C PRO A 17 93.98 -37.03 -17.77
N ALA A 18 93.74 -35.85 -18.34
CA ALA A 18 94.66 -34.71 -18.32
C ALA A 18 93.91 -33.45 -17.92
N THR A 19 94.57 -32.60 -17.15
CA THR A 19 94.03 -31.30 -16.72
C THR A 19 95.01 -30.21 -17.11
N VAL A 20 94.52 -29.15 -17.73
CA VAL A 20 95.28 -27.96 -18.13
C VAL A 20 94.72 -26.77 -17.35
N ASP A 21 95.55 -26.23 -16.47
CA ASP A 21 95.24 -25.03 -15.69
C ASP A 21 95.79 -23.81 -16.42
N PHE A 22 94.90 -22.89 -16.81
CA PHE A 22 95.20 -21.64 -17.49
C PHE A 22 95.07 -20.41 -16.56
N SER A 23 94.67 -20.62 -15.31
CA SER A 23 94.24 -19.53 -14.41
C SER A 23 95.32 -18.50 -14.10
N ASP A 24 96.57 -18.93 -14.08
CA ASP A 24 97.76 -18.10 -13.81
C ASP A 24 98.54 -17.73 -15.07
N THR A 25 97.95 -17.92 -16.26
CA THR A 25 98.60 -17.64 -17.55
C THR A 25 97.92 -16.52 -18.32
N GLU A 26 98.67 -15.47 -18.67
CA GLU A 26 98.22 -14.42 -19.60
C GLU A 26 98.84 -14.60 -21.00
N TYR A 27 100.07 -15.11 -21.08
CA TYR A 27 100.75 -15.43 -22.33
C TYR A 27 101.36 -16.82 -22.25
N PHE A 28 100.88 -17.75 -23.06
CA PHE A 28 101.38 -19.12 -23.05
C PHE A 28 101.56 -19.73 -24.44
N ALA A 29 102.47 -20.69 -24.51
CA ALA A 29 102.73 -21.46 -25.73
C ALA A 29 102.39 -22.94 -25.53
N LEU A 30 101.65 -23.53 -26.46
CA LEU A 30 101.49 -24.97 -26.59
C LEU A 30 102.62 -25.50 -27.49
N VAL A 31 103.56 -26.25 -26.92
CA VAL A 31 104.83 -26.66 -27.57
C VAL A 31 104.93 -28.18 -27.62
N GLY A 32 105.47 -28.74 -28.70
CA GLY A 32 105.63 -30.19 -28.86
C GLY A 32 105.77 -30.60 -30.33
N PRO A 33 106.25 -31.82 -30.62
CA PRO A 33 106.45 -32.27 -32.00
C PRO A 33 105.13 -32.31 -32.79
N THR A 34 105.22 -32.24 -34.12
CA THR A 34 104.05 -32.33 -34.99
C THR A 34 103.29 -33.64 -34.72
N GLY A 35 101.97 -33.56 -34.52
CA GLY A 35 101.15 -34.73 -34.17
C GLY A 35 101.21 -35.18 -32.70
N ALA A 36 101.80 -34.37 -31.80
CA ALA A 36 101.81 -34.63 -30.36
C ALA A 36 100.46 -34.38 -29.66
N GLY A 37 99.53 -33.65 -30.28
CA GLY A 37 98.20 -33.37 -29.71
C GLY A 37 97.96 -31.92 -29.28
N LYS A 38 98.82 -30.96 -29.65
CA LYS A 38 98.69 -29.54 -29.31
C LYS A 38 97.32 -28.95 -29.66
N SER A 39 96.92 -29.06 -30.93
CA SER A 39 95.60 -28.59 -31.38
C SER A 39 94.44 -29.39 -30.78
N THR A 40 94.67 -30.59 -30.20
CA THR A 40 93.63 -31.33 -29.47
C THR A 40 93.18 -30.60 -28.19
N ILE A 41 94.06 -29.79 -27.57
CA ILE A 41 93.70 -28.96 -26.40
C ILE A 41 92.71 -27.86 -26.82
N ILE A 42 92.99 -27.16 -27.93
CA ILE A 42 92.09 -26.15 -28.50
C ILE A 42 90.80 -26.79 -29.00
N ASP A 43 90.89 -27.92 -29.71
CA ASP A 43 89.73 -28.69 -30.14
C ASP A 43 88.82 -29.02 -28.95
N ALA A 44 89.38 -29.33 -27.79
CA ALA A 44 88.59 -29.64 -26.60
C ALA A 44 87.90 -28.42 -25.99
N ILE A 45 88.52 -27.23 -26.01
CA ILE A 45 87.88 -25.98 -25.62
C ILE A 45 86.67 -25.71 -26.53
N CYS A 46 86.88 -25.78 -27.86
CA CYS A 46 85.81 -25.63 -28.85
C CYS A 46 84.70 -26.68 -28.65
N PHE A 47 85.09 -27.94 -28.41
CA PHE A 47 84.16 -29.02 -28.17
C PHE A 47 83.35 -28.79 -26.90
N ALA A 48 83.98 -28.39 -25.80
CA ALA A 48 83.28 -28.10 -24.54
C ALA A 48 82.21 -27.04 -24.77
N LEU A 49 82.58 -25.90 -25.37
CA LEU A 49 81.66 -24.79 -25.61
C LEU A 49 80.54 -25.17 -26.61
N TYR A 50 80.90 -25.59 -27.83
CA TYR A 50 79.95 -25.67 -28.95
C TYR A 50 79.56 -27.11 -29.35
N GLY A 51 80.23 -28.13 -28.82
CA GLY A 51 79.97 -29.54 -29.15
C GLY A 51 80.58 -29.99 -30.47
N THR A 52 81.42 -29.16 -31.10
CA THR A 52 82.08 -29.41 -32.38
C THR A 52 83.48 -28.79 -32.37
N VAL A 53 84.36 -29.21 -33.29
CA VAL A 53 85.73 -28.69 -33.39
C VAL A 53 86.07 -28.27 -34.83
N PRO A 54 87.00 -27.32 -35.03
CA PRO A 54 87.27 -26.76 -36.36
C PRO A 54 87.78 -27.81 -37.37
N ARG A 55 88.63 -28.74 -36.92
CA ARG A 55 89.31 -29.72 -37.78
C ARG A 55 88.41 -30.79 -38.39
N TRP A 56 87.19 -30.99 -37.87
CA TRP A 56 86.30 -32.03 -38.40
C TRP A 56 85.57 -31.63 -39.70
N GLY A 57 85.68 -30.37 -40.13
CA GLY A 57 85.17 -29.87 -41.41
C GLY A 57 83.64 -29.76 -41.51
N LYS A 58 82.88 -30.50 -40.69
CA LYS A 58 81.43 -30.37 -40.53
C LYS A 58 81.08 -30.28 -39.05
N GLU A 59 80.20 -29.33 -38.73
CA GLU A 59 79.49 -29.29 -37.45
C GLU A 59 78.70 -30.61 -37.32
N ASN A 60 78.79 -31.26 -36.16
CA ASN A 60 78.17 -32.57 -35.80
C ASN A 60 79.00 -33.86 -35.97
N VAL A 61 80.27 -33.79 -36.38
CA VAL A 61 81.11 -35.01 -36.50
C VAL A 61 81.75 -35.40 -35.17
N ILE A 62 80.98 -35.98 -34.24
CA ILE A 62 81.48 -36.36 -32.91
C ILE A 62 82.23 -37.70 -32.88
N ALA A 63 82.23 -38.45 -33.98
CA ALA A 63 82.89 -39.78 -34.07
C ALA A 63 84.39 -39.74 -33.74
N HIS A 64 85.03 -38.60 -34.00
CA HIS A 64 86.46 -38.39 -33.77
C HIS A 64 86.81 -37.80 -32.39
N ALA A 65 85.79 -37.50 -31.57
CA ALA A 65 85.96 -36.89 -30.26
C ALA A 65 86.53 -37.88 -29.23
N LEU A 66 86.11 -39.14 -29.31
CA LEU A 66 86.49 -40.19 -28.36
C LEU A 66 87.67 -41.02 -28.88
N ALA A 67 88.68 -41.25 -28.03
CA ALA A 67 89.82 -42.09 -28.37
C ALA A 67 89.37 -43.48 -28.91
N PRO A 68 90.01 -44.04 -29.96
CA PRO A 68 89.54 -45.27 -30.60
C PRO A 68 89.34 -46.49 -29.69
N SER A 69 90.12 -46.55 -28.60
CA SER A 69 90.13 -47.63 -27.61
C SER A 69 89.23 -47.37 -26.39
N ALA A 70 88.57 -46.21 -26.31
CA ALA A 70 87.79 -45.82 -25.13
C ALA A 70 86.28 -46.08 -25.31
N GLY A 71 85.64 -46.56 -24.24
CA GLY A 71 84.19 -46.76 -24.18
C GLY A 71 83.40 -45.50 -23.77
N SER A 72 84.05 -44.58 -23.06
CA SER A 72 83.49 -43.28 -22.65
C SER A 72 84.60 -42.26 -22.47
N GLY A 73 84.25 -40.99 -22.50
CA GLY A 73 85.17 -39.88 -22.26
C GLY A 73 84.43 -38.64 -21.78
N LYS A 74 85.17 -37.64 -21.31
CA LYS A 74 84.61 -36.40 -20.76
C LYS A 74 85.51 -35.23 -21.12
N VAL A 75 84.89 -34.13 -21.51
CA VAL A 75 85.55 -32.83 -21.63
C VAL A 75 84.80 -31.85 -20.75
N ALA A 76 85.54 -31.15 -19.90
CA ALA A 76 84.98 -30.15 -19.01
C ALA A 76 85.84 -28.89 -19.06
N LEU A 77 85.20 -27.73 -19.18
CA LEU A 77 85.84 -26.43 -19.25
C LEU A 77 85.21 -25.49 -18.22
N VAL A 78 86.05 -24.90 -17.37
CA VAL A 78 85.70 -23.73 -16.55
C VAL A 78 86.25 -22.49 -17.27
N PHE A 79 85.41 -21.49 -17.48
CA PHE A 79 85.79 -20.23 -18.14
C PHE A 79 85.09 -19.03 -17.52
N GLU A 80 85.57 -17.84 -17.82
CA GLU A 80 84.99 -16.58 -17.39
C GLU A 80 84.48 -15.76 -18.59
N SER A 81 83.31 -15.14 -18.47
CA SER A 81 82.75 -14.23 -19.48
C SER A 81 81.96 -13.12 -18.78
N ASP A 82 82.18 -11.86 -19.16
CA ASP A 82 81.59 -10.67 -18.51
C ASP A 82 81.71 -10.71 -16.97
N ARG A 83 82.90 -11.08 -16.48
CA ARG A 83 83.23 -11.23 -15.05
C ARG A 83 82.43 -12.28 -14.27
N ARG A 84 81.80 -13.22 -14.97
CA ARG A 84 81.09 -14.36 -14.38
C ARG A 84 81.76 -15.66 -14.77
N ARG A 85 81.78 -16.62 -13.84
CA ARG A 85 82.40 -17.93 -14.04
C ARG A 85 81.37 -18.96 -14.45
N TYR A 86 81.68 -19.72 -15.49
CA TYR A 86 80.83 -20.76 -16.05
C TYR A 86 81.58 -22.09 -16.16
N GLY A 87 80.87 -23.18 -15.95
CA GLY A 87 81.35 -24.54 -16.12
C GLY A 87 80.56 -25.26 -17.19
N VAL A 88 81.22 -25.74 -18.24
CA VAL A 88 80.59 -26.56 -19.29
C VAL A 88 81.16 -27.96 -19.24
N VAL A 89 80.29 -28.96 -19.30
CA VAL A 89 80.66 -30.37 -19.29
C VAL A 89 80.01 -31.08 -20.46
N ARG A 90 80.79 -31.86 -21.20
CA ARG A 90 80.30 -32.78 -22.23
C ARG A 90 80.89 -34.17 -22.03
N SER A 91 80.04 -35.17 -21.85
CA SER A 91 80.44 -36.57 -21.73
C SER A 91 80.04 -37.35 -22.97
N LEU A 92 80.93 -38.24 -23.41
CA LEU A 92 80.81 -39.06 -24.59
C LEU A 92 80.73 -40.54 -24.19
N VAL A 93 79.95 -41.32 -24.94
CA VAL A 93 79.87 -42.78 -24.80
C VAL A 93 79.90 -43.44 -26.17
N ARG A 94 80.57 -44.59 -26.27
CA ARG A 94 80.53 -45.46 -27.43
C ARG A 94 79.47 -46.53 -27.22
N ASP A 95 78.51 -46.60 -28.12
CA ASP A 95 77.49 -47.64 -28.08
C ASP A 95 78.05 -49.02 -28.49
N ALA A 96 77.27 -50.08 -28.28
CA ALA A 96 77.66 -51.45 -28.64
C ALA A 96 77.92 -51.65 -30.15
N LYS A 97 77.49 -50.72 -31.01
CA LYS A 97 77.72 -50.72 -32.47
C LYS A 97 78.95 -49.91 -32.87
N GLY A 98 79.68 -49.34 -31.90
CA GLY A 98 80.87 -48.55 -32.13
C GLY A 98 80.60 -47.07 -32.45
N THR A 99 79.36 -46.59 -32.38
CA THR A 99 79.02 -45.18 -32.65
C THR A 99 79.21 -44.34 -31.39
N VAL A 100 79.90 -43.20 -31.53
CA VAL A 100 80.11 -42.24 -30.44
C VAL A 100 78.91 -41.30 -30.36
N ARG A 101 78.37 -41.09 -29.16
CA ARG A 101 77.28 -40.14 -28.86
C ARG A 101 77.59 -39.31 -27.63
N THR A 102 77.01 -38.11 -27.57
CA THR A 102 76.98 -37.30 -26.35
C THR A 102 76.02 -37.91 -25.35
N LYS A 103 76.53 -38.34 -24.19
CA LYS A 103 75.76 -38.87 -23.07
C LYS A 103 75.17 -37.76 -22.21
N GLU A 104 75.94 -36.70 -21.99
CA GLU A 104 75.58 -35.56 -21.14
C GLU A 104 76.20 -34.31 -21.74
N ALA A 105 75.45 -33.21 -21.72
CA ALA A 105 75.94 -31.86 -21.97
C ALA A 105 75.22 -30.94 -21.00
N ARG A 106 75.96 -30.10 -20.28
CA ARG A 106 75.39 -29.08 -19.38
C ARG A 106 76.28 -27.85 -19.26
N ILE A 107 75.66 -26.73 -18.94
CA ILE A 107 76.33 -25.47 -18.59
C ILE A 107 75.75 -24.90 -17.29
N ASP A 108 76.65 -24.55 -16.39
CA ASP A 108 76.37 -24.07 -15.04
C ASP A 108 77.07 -22.71 -14.81
N GLU A 109 76.41 -21.77 -14.12
CA GLU A 109 77.04 -20.59 -13.52
C GLU A 109 77.65 -21.03 -12.17
N LEU A 110 78.95 -20.80 -12.00
CA LEU A 110 79.74 -21.26 -10.85
C LEU A 110 80.08 -20.07 -9.93
N ASP A 111 80.33 -20.35 -8.65
CA ASP A 111 80.82 -19.33 -7.72
C ASP A 111 82.22 -18.84 -8.16
N PRO A 112 82.39 -17.54 -8.49
CA PRO A 112 83.70 -16.99 -8.85
C PRO A 112 84.71 -17.01 -7.69
N ALA A 113 84.27 -17.17 -6.43
CA ALA A 113 85.16 -17.30 -5.28
C ALA A 113 85.62 -18.74 -5.01
N ALA A 114 85.00 -19.75 -5.65
CA ALA A 114 85.37 -21.15 -5.43
C ALA A 114 86.78 -21.46 -6.01
N PRO A 115 87.61 -22.24 -5.30
CA PRO A 115 88.83 -22.82 -5.88
C PRO A 115 88.52 -23.66 -7.13
N LEU A 116 89.41 -23.64 -8.13
CA LEU A 116 89.14 -24.23 -9.45
C LEU A 116 89.00 -25.76 -9.43
N ASP A 117 89.68 -26.44 -8.51
CA ASP A 117 89.65 -27.90 -8.33
C ASP A 117 88.29 -28.42 -7.87
N VAL A 118 87.53 -27.61 -7.12
CA VAL A 118 86.17 -27.93 -6.64
C VAL A 118 85.09 -27.09 -7.33
N ALA A 119 85.41 -26.36 -8.41
CA ALA A 119 84.50 -25.40 -9.02
C ALA A 119 83.16 -26.01 -9.46
N TYR A 120 83.15 -27.26 -9.93
CA TYR A 120 81.92 -27.97 -10.32
C TYR A 120 81.03 -28.42 -9.14
N GLU A 121 81.52 -28.32 -7.90
CA GLU A 121 80.73 -28.58 -6.69
C GLU A 121 79.98 -27.33 -6.19
N MET A 122 80.41 -26.15 -6.64
CA MET A 122 79.90 -24.84 -6.22
C MET A 122 79.07 -24.17 -7.34
N VAL A 123 78.02 -24.85 -7.79
CA VAL A 123 77.09 -24.34 -8.82
C VAL A 123 76.13 -23.33 -8.20
N LEU A 124 76.14 -22.09 -8.70
CA LEU A 124 75.16 -21.05 -8.32
C LEU A 124 73.83 -21.27 -9.04
N LYS A 125 73.88 -21.59 -10.33
CA LYS A 125 72.69 -21.75 -11.17
C LYS A 125 72.96 -22.67 -12.37
N SER A 126 72.13 -23.70 -12.54
CA SER A 126 72.08 -24.46 -13.80
C SER A 126 71.45 -23.62 -14.90
N LEU A 127 72.14 -23.44 -16.02
CA LEU A 127 71.69 -22.57 -17.11
C LEU A 127 71.00 -23.36 -18.23
N ALA A 128 71.60 -24.47 -18.69
CA ALA A 128 71.02 -25.33 -19.72
C ALA A 128 71.60 -26.75 -19.72
N GLU A 129 70.83 -27.69 -20.27
CA GLU A 129 71.20 -29.10 -20.46
C GLU A 129 70.84 -29.59 -21.88
N GLY A 130 71.51 -30.65 -22.34
CA GLY A 130 71.23 -31.32 -23.61
C GLY A 130 71.49 -30.42 -24.84
N GLU A 131 70.51 -30.32 -25.74
CA GLU A 131 70.62 -29.54 -26.99
C GLU A 131 70.62 -28.02 -26.75
N HIS A 132 70.13 -27.55 -25.60
CA HIS A 132 70.07 -26.12 -25.25
C HIS A 132 71.40 -25.55 -24.74
N VAL A 133 72.40 -26.39 -24.46
CA VAL A 133 73.72 -25.94 -23.99
C VAL A 133 74.39 -25.05 -25.02
N THR A 134 74.35 -25.41 -26.30
CA THR A 134 75.03 -24.61 -27.34
C THR A 134 74.39 -23.23 -27.52
N PRO A 135 73.05 -23.06 -27.64
CA PRO A 135 72.41 -21.75 -27.63
C PRO A 135 72.71 -20.92 -26.38
N GLU A 136 72.75 -21.54 -25.20
CA GLU A 136 73.04 -20.84 -23.96
C GLU A 136 74.52 -20.40 -23.88
N VAL A 137 75.44 -21.23 -24.36
CA VAL A 137 76.85 -20.85 -24.54
C VAL A 137 76.96 -19.64 -25.47
N GLN A 138 76.26 -19.63 -26.61
CA GLN A 138 76.25 -18.49 -27.53
C GLN A 138 75.75 -17.20 -26.86
N ARG A 139 74.71 -17.31 -26.02
CA ARG A 139 74.19 -16.19 -25.21
C ARG A 139 75.20 -15.68 -24.18
N VAL A 140 75.94 -16.59 -23.53
CA VAL A 140 76.92 -16.26 -22.48
C VAL A 140 78.24 -15.71 -23.04
N THR A 141 78.69 -16.24 -24.17
CA THR A 141 79.92 -15.80 -24.85
C THR A 141 79.69 -14.67 -25.85
N GLY A 142 78.43 -14.35 -26.17
CA GLY A 142 78.05 -13.34 -27.16
C GLY A 142 78.41 -13.72 -28.61
N LEU A 143 78.77 -14.98 -28.87
CA LEU A 143 79.30 -15.42 -30.16
C LEU A 143 78.76 -16.78 -30.59
N GLU A 144 78.28 -16.85 -31.83
CA GLU A 144 78.08 -18.11 -32.55
C GLU A 144 79.39 -18.85 -32.81
N TYR A 145 79.32 -20.17 -32.97
CA TYR A 145 80.49 -21.03 -33.19
C TYR A 145 81.37 -20.57 -34.36
N LYS A 146 80.75 -20.27 -35.52
CA LYS A 146 81.48 -19.82 -36.72
C LYS A 146 82.32 -18.57 -36.43
N PHE A 147 81.78 -17.64 -35.64
CA PHE A 147 82.44 -16.38 -35.29
C PHE A 147 83.46 -16.58 -34.18
N PHE A 148 83.19 -17.48 -33.23
CA PHE A 148 84.18 -17.89 -32.24
C PHE A 148 85.45 -18.44 -32.89
N THR A 149 85.31 -19.25 -33.95
CA THR A 149 86.44 -19.77 -34.75
C THR A 149 87.07 -18.76 -35.72
N GLN A 150 86.56 -17.53 -35.75
CA GLN A 150 87.12 -16.42 -36.54
C GLN A 150 87.72 -15.32 -35.66
N CYS A 151 87.30 -15.22 -34.40
CA CYS A 151 87.69 -14.13 -33.50
C CYS A 151 88.54 -14.59 -32.30
N VAL A 152 88.25 -15.79 -31.77
CA VAL A 152 88.84 -16.29 -30.52
C VAL A 152 89.83 -17.41 -30.79
N VAL A 153 89.44 -18.39 -31.61
CA VAL A 153 90.32 -19.48 -32.02
C VAL A 153 90.59 -19.32 -33.49
N LEU A 154 91.85 -19.13 -33.87
CA LEU A 154 92.27 -19.04 -35.27
C LEU A 154 92.92 -20.36 -35.69
N PRO A 155 92.17 -21.31 -36.28
CA PRO A 155 92.70 -22.61 -36.67
C PRO A 155 93.57 -22.53 -37.93
N GLN A 156 94.47 -23.49 -38.06
CA GLN A 156 95.40 -23.60 -39.19
C GLN A 156 94.68 -23.48 -40.55
N GLY A 157 95.13 -22.53 -41.39
CA GLY A 157 94.64 -22.35 -42.76
C GLY A 157 93.33 -21.57 -42.93
N ARG A 158 92.73 -21.06 -41.84
CA ARG A 158 91.49 -20.24 -41.87
C ARG A 158 91.66 -18.82 -41.34
N PHE A 159 92.92 -18.41 -41.19
CA PHE A 159 93.33 -17.14 -40.58
C PHE A 159 92.73 -15.91 -41.30
N ALA A 160 92.51 -15.99 -42.62
CA ALA A 160 92.03 -14.88 -43.45
C ALA A 160 90.50 -14.84 -43.66
N GLU A 161 89.72 -15.71 -43.01
CA GLU A 161 88.26 -15.81 -43.27
C GLU A 161 87.54 -14.48 -43.02
N PHE A 162 87.86 -13.77 -41.93
CA PHE A 162 87.24 -12.48 -41.64
C PHE A 162 87.67 -11.37 -42.64
N LEU A 163 88.94 -11.38 -43.06
CA LEU A 163 89.48 -10.46 -44.06
C LEU A 163 88.82 -10.64 -45.45
N HIS A 164 88.26 -11.82 -45.71
CA HIS A 164 87.63 -12.17 -46.99
C HIS A 164 86.10 -12.30 -46.92
N ALA A 165 85.52 -12.17 -45.73
CA ALA A 165 84.09 -12.29 -45.48
C ALA A 165 83.28 -11.23 -46.24
N ALA A 166 82.09 -11.61 -46.70
CA ALA A 166 81.23 -10.69 -47.43
C ALA A 166 80.76 -9.53 -46.52
N PRO A 167 80.45 -8.33 -47.06
CA PRO A 167 79.99 -7.21 -46.25
C PRO A 167 78.83 -7.53 -45.31
N ARG A 168 77.88 -8.38 -45.74
CA ARG A 168 76.76 -8.84 -44.89
C ARG A 168 77.22 -9.72 -43.73
N GLU A 169 78.12 -10.66 -43.97
CA GLU A 169 78.64 -11.56 -42.92
C GLU A 169 79.46 -10.78 -41.88
N ARG A 170 80.23 -9.77 -42.32
CA ARG A 170 80.93 -8.83 -41.43
C ARG A 170 79.94 -7.98 -40.64
N GLN A 171 78.86 -7.52 -41.27
CA GLN A 171 77.81 -6.79 -40.58
C GLN A 171 77.14 -7.65 -39.50
N ASP A 172 76.74 -8.89 -39.83
CA ASP A 172 76.10 -9.81 -38.88
C ASP A 172 77.00 -10.09 -37.66
N LEU A 173 78.31 -10.24 -37.88
CA LEU A 173 79.28 -10.36 -36.79
C LEU A 173 79.31 -9.11 -35.91
N LEU A 174 79.39 -7.92 -36.51
CA LEU A 174 79.42 -6.66 -35.77
C LEU A 174 78.12 -6.42 -34.99
N VAL A 175 76.96 -6.81 -35.53
CA VAL A 175 75.68 -6.73 -34.82
C VAL A 175 75.72 -7.57 -33.55
N GLN A 176 76.25 -8.80 -33.62
CA GLN A 176 76.37 -9.69 -32.45
C GLN A 176 77.39 -9.17 -31.43
N LEU A 177 78.53 -8.64 -31.89
CA LEU A 177 79.55 -8.09 -31.00
C LEU A 177 79.09 -6.82 -30.27
N LEU A 178 78.27 -5.99 -30.94
CA LEU A 178 77.78 -4.72 -30.43
C LEU A 178 76.43 -4.82 -29.69
N ASP A 179 75.80 -6.00 -29.63
CA ASP A 179 74.46 -6.21 -29.05
C ASP A 179 73.41 -5.24 -29.66
N ALA A 180 73.51 -5.01 -30.98
CA ALA A 180 72.72 -4.01 -31.69
C ALA A 180 71.29 -4.49 -32.04
N ASP A 181 70.94 -5.73 -31.71
CA ASP A 181 69.61 -6.30 -31.82
C ASP A 181 68.59 -5.64 -30.86
N VAL A 182 69.06 -4.98 -29.79
CA VAL A 182 68.22 -4.18 -28.88
C VAL A 182 67.39 -3.12 -29.62
N TYR A 183 67.89 -2.56 -30.72
CA TYR A 183 67.17 -1.53 -31.48
C TYR A 183 65.96 -2.09 -32.23
N GLU A 184 66.02 -3.36 -32.64
CA GLU A 184 64.88 -4.06 -33.23
C GLU A 184 63.79 -4.31 -32.17
N LEU A 185 64.18 -4.63 -30.92
CA LEU A 185 63.24 -4.73 -29.79
C LEU A 185 62.56 -3.39 -29.48
N ILE A 186 63.32 -2.29 -29.47
CA ILE A 186 62.79 -0.93 -29.28
C ILE A 186 61.78 -0.60 -30.39
N ARG A 187 62.10 -0.92 -31.64
CA ARG A 187 61.19 -0.72 -32.78
C ARG A 187 59.87 -1.46 -32.60
N GLN A 188 59.93 -2.74 -32.22
CA GLN A 188 58.73 -3.56 -31.99
C GLN A 188 57.90 -3.04 -30.82
N ARG A 189 58.55 -2.47 -29.78
CA ARG A 189 57.84 -1.84 -28.68
C ARG A 189 57.15 -0.54 -29.13
N ALA A 190 57.85 0.32 -29.85
CA ALA A 190 57.31 1.56 -30.38
C ALA A 190 56.08 1.32 -31.28
N ALA A 191 56.12 0.29 -32.14
CA ALA A 191 54.96 -0.06 -32.98
C ALA A 191 53.73 -0.49 -32.15
N ARG A 192 53.93 -1.24 -31.06
CA ARG A 192 52.84 -1.63 -30.14
C ARG A 192 52.27 -0.42 -29.39
N ASP A 193 53.15 0.48 -28.95
CA ASP A 193 52.73 1.69 -28.25
C ASP A 193 51.96 2.65 -29.19
N GLU A 194 52.36 2.75 -30.48
CA GLU A 194 51.60 3.47 -31.51
C GLU A 194 50.16 2.93 -31.64
N GLU A 195 50.00 1.61 -31.79
CA GLU A 195 48.70 0.97 -31.97
C GLU A 195 47.79 1.16 -30.75
N ALA A 196 48.35 1.02 -29.55
CA ALA A 196 47.63 1.24 -28.30
C ALA A 196 47.16 2.69 -28.16
N ALA A 197 48.06 3.65 -28.40
CA ALA A 197 47.73 5.08 -28.31
C ALA A 197 46.70 5.49 -29.38
N ARG A 198 46.81 4.98 -30.62
CA ARG A 198 45.83 5.24 -31.69
C ARG A 198 44.45 4.69 -31.34
N SER A 199 44.39 3.48 -30.77
CA SER A 199 43.13 2.86 -30.34
C SER A 199 42.48 3.64 -29.19
N ALA A 200 43.26 4.09 -28.20
CA ALA A 200 42.78 4.92 -27.11
C ALA A 200 42.26 6.29 -27.60
N ALA A 201 42.99 6.94 -28.51
CA ALA A 201 42.55 8.19 -29.14
C ALA A 201 41.23 7.98 -29.92
N ALA A 202 41.10 6.89 -30.67
CA ALA A 202 39.88 6.58 -31.40
C ALA A 202 38.68 6.35 -30.46
N PHE A 203 38.87 5.62 -29.37
CA PHE A 203 37.83 5.41 -28.36
C PHE A 203 37.40 6.73 -27.70
N ALA A 204 38.36 7.56 -27.27
CA ALA A 204 38.06 8.86 -26.68
C ALA A 204 37.32 9.77 -27.67
N ARG A 205 37.67 9.72 -28.96
CA ARG A 205 37.00 10.48 -30.02
C ARG A 205 35.56 10.01 -30.27
N ASP A 206 35.29 8.71 -30.20
CA ASP A 206 33.92 8.16 -30.27
C ASP A 206 33.05 8.61 -29.09
N GLN A 207 33.62 8.63 -27.88
CA GLN A 207 32.92 9.15 -26.70
C GLN A 207 32.65 10.65 -26.82
N LEU A 208 33.62 11.42 -27.33
CA LEU A 208 33.46 12.85 -27.57
C LEU A 208 32.36 13.13 -28.59
N ALA A 209 32.26 12.34 -29.68
CA ALA A 209 31.22 12.50 -30.69
C ALA A 209 29.79 12.33 -30.12
N LYS A 210 29.61 11.49 -29.09
CA LYS A 210 28.31 11.32 -28.39
C LYS A 210 27.89 12.55 -27.60
N LEU A 211 28.84 13.44 -27.28
CA LEU A 211 28.62 14.67 -26.52
C LEU A 211 28.52 15.91 -27.43
N ALA A 212 28.48 15.74 -28.75
CA ALA A 212 28.48 16.85 -29.72
C ALA A 212 27.29 17.83 -29.56
N GLY A 213 26.19 17.40 -28.92
CA GLY A 213 25.05 18.26 -28.61
C GLY A 213 25.27 19.24 -27.46
N ALA A 214 26.30 19.03 -26.63
CA ALA A 214 26.64 19.89 -25.50
C ALA A 214 27.55 21.03 -25.97
N SER A 215 26.97 22.03 -26.63
CA SER A 215 27.70 23.20 -27.14
C SER A 215 27.54 24.42 -26.23
N ASP A 216 28.42 25.42 -26.42
CA ASP A 216 28.30 26.74 -25.80
C ASP A 216 26.97 27.43 -26.15
N GLU A 217 26.48 27.19 -27.36
CA GLU A 217 25.20 27.70 -27.85
C GLU A 217 24.04 27.04 -27.10
N ALA A 218 24.04 25.71 -26.97
CA ALA A 218 23.03 24.98 -26.21
C ALA A 218 23.00 25.38 -24.73
N GLU A 219 24.17 25.59 -24.10
CA GLU A 219 24.22 26.08 -22.72
C GLU A 219 23.62 27.50 -22.60
N ARG A 220 23.96 28.41 -23.52
CA ARG A 220 23.43 29.78 -23.53
C ARG A 220 21.92 29.80 -23.74
N GLU A 221 21.41 29.06 -24.71
CA GLU A 221 19.97 28.97 -24.98
C GLU A 221 19.19 28.47 -23.75
N LEU A 222 19.70 27.42 -23.08
CA LEU A 222 19.08 26.89 -21.86
C LEU A 222 19.18 27.89 -20.69
N ALA A 223 20.30 28.59 -20.55
CA ALA A 223 20.49 29.59 -19.50
C ALA A 223 19.56 30.79 -19.70
N ASP A 224 19.41 31.28 -20.93
CA ASP A 224 18.52 32.37 -21.28
C ASP A 224 17.04 31.97 -21.09
N GLY A 225 16.68 30.76 -21.51
CA GLY A 225 15.35 30.19 -21.28
C GLY A 225 15.01 30.04 -19.80
N LEU A 226 15.96 29.55 -18.99
CA LEU A 226 15.80 29.47 -17.53
C LEU A 226 15.67 30.86 -16.89
N ALA A 227 16.44 31.84 -17.33
CA ALA A 227 16.33 33.21 -16.84
C ALA A 227 14.96 33.83 -17.18
N ALA A 228 14.42 33.55 -18.38
CA ALA A 228 13.08 33.97 -18.77
C ALA A 228 11.99 33.31 -17.89
N LEU A 229 12.08 31.99 -17.66
CA LEU A 229 11.16 31.26 -16.78
C LEU A 229 11.22 31.76 -15.32
N ARG A 230 12.41 32.09 -14.80
CA ARG A 230 12.55 32.68 -13.45
C ARG A 230 11.92 34.07 -13.36
N ARG A 231 12.06 34.91 -14.39
CA ARG A 231 11.36 36.21 -14.44
C ARG A 231 9.84 36.03 -14.47
N LEU A 232 9.35 35.09 -15.28
CA LEU A 232 7.93 34.74 -15.34
C LEU A 232 7.42 34.30 -13.96
N ALA A 233 8.13 33.38 -13.30
CA ALA A 233 7.80 32.93 -11.95
C ALA A 233 7.73 34.09 -10.94
N GLY A 234 8.66 35.04 -11.00
CA GLY A 234 8.64 36.23 -10.12
C GLY A 234 7.43 37.14 -10.32
N THR A 235 6.88 37.20 -11.54
CA THR A 235 5.64 37.95 -11.82
C THR A 235 4.36 37.16 -11.53
N LEU A 236 4.47 35.82 -11.50
CA LEU A 236 3.33 34.91 -11.41
C LEU A 236 2.61 35.02 -10.07
N ASP A 237 3.32 35.21 -8.95
CA ASP A 237 2.70 35.26 -7.62
C ASP A 237 1.60 36.33 -7.53
N THR A 238 1.84 37.52 -8.12
CA THR A 238 0.84 38.60 -8.16
C THR A 238 -0.39 38.21 -8.98
N ASP A 239 -0.18 37.55 -10.12
CA ASP A 239 -1.26 37.07 -10.98
C ASP A 239 -2.07 35.95 -10.28
N LEU A 240 -1.41 35.04 -9.56
CA LEU A 240 -2.08 33.97 -8.81
C LEU A 240 -2.91 34.51 -7.65
N ASP A 241 -2.40 35.48 -6.90
CA ASP A 241 -3.13 36.13 -5.83
C ASP A 241 -4.36 36.89 -6.34
N LEU A 242 -4.25 37.53 -7.50
CA LEU A 242 -5.39 38.13 -8.18
C LEU A 242 -6.46 37.08 -8.53
N LEU A 243 -6.07 35.96 -9.13
CA LEU A 243 -7.02 34.88 -9.46
C LEU A 243 -7.70 34.30 -8.21
N ARG A 244 -6.96 34.09 -7.11
CA ARG A 244 -7.53 33.64 -5.83
C ARG A 244 -8.54 34.65 -5.28
N ALA A 245 -8.24 35.94 -5.36
CA ALA A 245 -9.17 36.99 -4.96
C ALA A 245 -10.45 36.96 -5.81
N ARG A 246 -10.33 36.75 -7.13
CA ARG A 246 -11.49 36.60 -8.03
C ARG A 246 -12.34 35.37 -7.73
N GLU A 247 -11.71 34.24 -7.43
CA GLU A 247 -12.43 33.02 -7.01
C GLU A 247 -13.20 33.26 -5.70
N ALA A 248 -12.61 34.00 -4.75
CA ALA A 248 -13.29 34.39 -3.51
C ALA A 248 -14.43 35.39 -3.75
N ASP A 249 -14.27 36.35 -4.67
CA ASP A 249 -15.33 37.29 -5.08
C ASP A 249 -16.54 36.53 -5.65
N ILE A 250 -16.30 35.56 -6.53
CA ILE A 250 -17.33 34.70 -7.12
C ILE A 250 -18.07 33.91 -6.03
N GLY A 251 -17.34 33.30 -5.09
CA GLY A 251 -17.95 32.55 -3.98
C GLY A 251 -18.87 33.43 -3.12
N ARG A 252 -18.51 34.69 -2.86
CA ARG A 252 -19.38 35.64 -2.15
C ARG A 252 -20.62 36.00 -2.97
N ALA A 253 -20.46 36.30 -4.26
CA ALA A 253 -21.56 36.61 -5.16
C ALA A 253 -22.56 35.43 -5.30
N GLU A 254 -22.08 34.18 -5.33
CA GLU A 254 -22.92 32.99 -5.33
C GLU A 254 -23.76 32.85 -4.06
N GLN A 255 -23.15 33.10 -2.89
CA GLN A 255 -23.83 33.06 -1.60
C GLN A 255 -24.92 34.14 -1.49
N GLU A 256 -24.62 35.37 -1.93
CA GLU A 256 -25.60 36.46 -1.99
C GLU A 256 -26.76 36.12 -2.94
N ARG A 257 -26.46 35.62 -4.15
CA ARG A 257 -27.48 35.16 -5.11
C ARG A 257 -28.36 34.08 -4.51
N ALA A 258 -27.78 33.08 -3.83
CA ALA A 258 -28.52 31.98 -3.21
C ALA A 258 -29.49 32.48 -2.13
N SER A 259 -29.05 33.42 -1.29
CA SER A 259 -29.91 34.05 -0.27
C SER A 259 -31.10 34.80 -0.89
N VAL A 260 -30.88 35.55 -1.98
CA VAL A 260 -31.96 36.24 -2.70
C VAL A 260 -32.92 35.24 -3.38
N ALA A 261 -32.39 34.14 -3.93
CA ALA A 261 -33.20 33.08 -4.54
C ALA A 261 -34.11 32.37 -3.51
N GLU A 262 -33.59 32.07 -2.31
CA GLU A 262 -34.38 31.49 -1.21
C GLU A 262 -35.54 32.40 -0.81
N ARG A 263 -35.26 33.71 -0.66
CA ARG A 263 -36.28 34.73 -0.39
C ARG A 263 -37.36 34.76 -1.48
N GLN A 264 -36.96 34.77 -2.75
CA GLN A 264 -37.89 34.78 -3.88
C GLN A 264 -38.81 33.56 -3.88
N SER A 265 -38.29 32.38 -3.54
CA SER A 265 -39.06 31.14 -3.42
C SER A 265 -40.05 31.17 -2.25
N ALA A 266 -39.61 31.61 -1.07
CA ALA A 266 -40.47 31.74 0.11
C ALA A 266 -41.66 32.69 -0.13
N LEU A 267 -41.42 33.83 -0.79
CA LEU A 267 -42.46 34.77 -1.17
C LEU A 267 -43.43 34.18 -2.21
N ALA A 268 -42.91 33.44 -3.19
CA ALA A 268 -43.73 32.81 -4.23
C ALA A 268 -44.70 31.73 -3.68
N ALA A 269 -44.32 31.03 -2.61
CA ALA A 269 -45.11 29.98 -1.98
C ALA A 269 -46.27 30.50 -1.10
N LEU A 270 -46.24 31.77 -0.68
CA LEU A 270 -47.24 32.33 0.24
C LEU A 270 -48.64 32.46 -0.40
N ARG A 271 -49.65 31.83 0.20
CA ARG A 271 -51.06 31.87 -0.24
C ARG A 271 -52.01 31.99 0.95
N MET A 272 -53.11 32.72 0.79
CA MET A 272 -54.17 32.82 1.79
C MET A 272 -55.01 31.53 1.81
N PRO A 273 -55.35 30.99 3.00
CA PRO A 273 -56.24 29.83 3.12
C PRO A 273 -57.64 30.12 2.56
N PRO A 274 -58.27 29.18 1.84
CA PRO A 274 -59.54 29.40 1.13
C PRO A 274 -60.74 29.69 2.03
N ALA A 275 -60.68 29.32 3.31
CA ALA A 275 -61.75 29.57 4.28
C ALA A 275 -61.78 31.04 4.79
N VAL A 276 -60.66 31.77 4.70
CA VAL A 276 -60.53 33.13 5.28
C VAL A 276 -61.56 34.13 4.77
N PRO A 277 -61.87 34.22 3.45
CA PRO A 277 -62.82 35.21 2.93
C PRO A 277 -64.25 35.06 3.46
N THR A 278 -64.68 33.86 3.87
CA THR A 278 -66.05 33.58 4.31
C THR A 278 -66.19 33.36 5.82
N LEU A 279 -65.09 33.36 6.58
CA LEU A 279 -65.12 33.12 8.03
C LEU A 279 -65.87 34.22 8.79
N ALA A 280 -65.77 35.48 8.38
CA ALA A 280 -66.47 36.59 9.05
C ALA A 280 -68.00 36.46 8.94
N SER A 281 -68.52 36.10 7.75
CA SER A 281 -69.95 35.86 7.58
C SER A 281 -70.40 34.60 8.31
N ALA A 282 -69.61 33.52 8.28
CA ALA A 282 -69.90 32.29 9.00
C ALA A 282 -69.98 32.48 10.53
N ARG A 283 -69.11 33.31 11.11
CA ARG A 283 -69.15 33.65 12.56
C ARG A 283 -70.44 34.37 12.93
N ARG A 284 -70.85 35.33 12.11
CA ARG A 284 -72.09 36.09 12.31
C ARG A 284 -73.32 35.20 12.18
N GLU A 285 -73.41 34.39 11.12
CA GLU A 285 -74.53 33.46 10.90
C GLU A 285 -74.67 32.45 12.05
N ALA A 286 -73.56 31.92 12.56
CA ALA A 286 -73.57 31.00 13.69
C ALA A 286 -74.01 31.69 15.00
N ALA A 287 -73.55 32.92 15.25
CA ALA A 287 -73.96 33.70 16.42
C ALA A 287 -75.46 34.07 16.38
N ASP A 288 -75.95 34.52 15.22
CA ASP A 288 -77.36 34.87 15.00
C ASP A 288 -78.26 33.62 15.19
N ALA A 289 -77.82 32.44 14.72
CA ALA A 289 -78.53 31.18 14.93
C ALA A 289 -78.61 30.76 16.41
N VAL A 290 -77.53 30.93 17.18
CA VAL A 290 -77.51 30.65 18.63
C VAL A 290 -78.43 31.62 19.37
N ALA A 291 -78.42 32.91 19.02
CA ALA A 291 -79.29 33.91 19.64
C ALA A 291 -80.78 33.64 19.37
N ALA A 292 -81.14 33.35 18.11
CA ALA A 292 -82.52 33.05 17.71
C ALA A 292 -83.07 31.80 18.39
N LEU A 293 -82.30 30.69 18.38
CA LEU A 293 -82.71 29.44 19.03
C LEU A 293 -82.71 29.56 20.56
N GLY A 294 -81.84 30.40 21.13
CA GLY A 294 -81.85 30.71 22.56
C GLY A 294 -83.14 31.41 23.00
N ALA A 295 -83.60 32.37 22.20
CA ALA A 295 -84.88 33.03 22.43
C ALA A 295 -86.08 32.07 22.27
N GLU A 296 -86.05 31.18 21.26
CA GLU A 296 -87.09 30.14 21.08
C GLU A 296 -87.20 29.21 22.29
N VAL A 297 -86.06 28.75 22.84
CA VAL A 297 -86.02 27.90 24.05
C VAL A 297 -86.61 28.63 25.25
N ALA A 298 -86.24 29.90 25.47
CA ALA A 298 -86.71 30.67 26.62
C ALA A 298 -88.23 30.86 26.62
N THR A 299 -88.84 31.09 25.45
CA THR A 299 -90.31 31.21 25.32
C THR A 299 -90.99 29.88 25.65
N LEU A 300 -90.52 28.77 25.06
CA LEU A 300 -91.13 27.46 25.29
C LEU A 300 -91.00 26.98 26.75
N GLU A 301 -89.91 27.36 27.44
CA GLU A 301 -89.72 27.08 28.87
C GLU A 301 -90.73 27.83 29.75
N ALA A 302 -91.10 29.06 29.37
CA ALA A 302 -92.16 29.81 30.03
C ALA A 302 -93.53 29.15 29.82
N ASP A 303 -93.83 28.71 28.60
CA ASP A 303 -95.08 27.99 28.27
C ASP A 303 -95.18 26.65 29.02
N GLU A 304 -94.08 25.91 29.15
CA GLU A 304 -94.01 24.68 29.97
C GLU A 304 -94.32 24.99 31.44
N HIS A 305 -93.71 26.05 31.99
CA HIS A 305 -93.94 26.45 33.37
C HIS A 305 -95.41 26.80 33.64
N GLU A 306 -96.03 27.60 32.77
CA GLU A 306 -97.44 28.01 32.88
C GLU A 306 -98.39 26.79 32.80
N ALA A 307 -98.12 25.85 31.89
CA ALA A 307 -98.94 24.64 31.75
C ALA A 307 -98.88 23.72 32.99
N PHE A 308 -97.71 23.60 33.64
CA PHE A 308 -97.57 22.83 34.88
C PHE A 308 -98.19 23.55 36.10
N GLU A 309 -98.11 24.88 36.19
CA GLU A 309 -98.83 25.63 37.24
C GLU A 309 -100.35 25.49 37.11
N ALA A 310 -100.88 25.58 35.89
CA ALA A 310 -102.31 25.41 35.62
C ALA A 310 -102.80 24.01 36.01
N LEU A 311 -101.99 22.96 35.77
CA LEU A 311 -102.30 21.60 36.21
C LEU A 311 -102.28 21.48 37.75
N ALA A 312 -101.29 22.08 38.41
CA ALA A 312 -101.18 22.05 39.88
C ALA A 312 -102.37 22.74 40.57
N ALA A 313 -102.91 23.81 39.98
CA ALA A 313 -104.07 24.54 40.52
C ALA A 313 -105.38 23.72 40.54
N LEU A 314 -105.48 22.65 39.72
CA LEU A 314 -106.69 21.83 39.62
C LEU A 314 -106.80 20.73 40.70
N GLY A 315 -105.75 20.52 41.50
CA GLY A 315 -105.74 19.58 42.63
C GLY A 315 -105.53 18.11 42.22
N ASP A 316 -105.59 17.22 43.23
CA ASP A 316 -105.36 15.79 43.01
C ASP A 316 -106.60 15.13 42.37
N ARG A 317 -106.37 14.39 41.28
CA ARG A 317 -107.36 13.58 40.59
C ARG A 317 -108.05 12.57 41.51
N ALA A 318 -107.38 12.11 42.57
CA ALA A 318 -107.89 11.08 43.49
C ALA A 318 -109.15 11.51 44.27
N GLU A 319 -109.25 12.80 44.65
CA GLU A 319 -110.38 13.35 45.42
C GLU A 319 -111.73 13.23 44.69
N PRO A 320 -111.91 13.79 43.47
CA PRO A 320 -113.17 13.69 42.75
C PRO A 320 -113.53 12.25 42.35
N VAL A 321 -112.54 11.37 42.11
CA VAL A 321 -112.81 9.94 41.86
C VAL A 321 -113.44 9.27 43.08
N ALA A 322 -112.92 9.53 44.29
CA ALA A 322 -113.46 8.95 45.53
C ALA A 322 -114.87 9.47 45.85
N ALA A 323 -115.14 10.75 45.60
CA ALA A 323 -116.45 11.36 45.82
C ALA A 323 -117.56 10.78 44.93
N LEU A 324 -117.25 10.47 43.66
CA LEU A 324 -118.19 9.84 42.73
C LEU A 324 -118.60 8.43 43.21
N ALA A 325 -117.64 7.64 43.70
CA ALA A 325 -117.89 6.30 44.22
C ALA A 325 -118.79 6.29 45.48
N ALA A 326 -118.70 7.31 46.34
CA ALA A 326 -119.54 7.42 47.53
C ALA A 326 -121.02 7.73 47.21
N LEU A 327 -121.28 8.50 46.15
CA LEU A 327 -122.64 8.77 45.66
C LEU A 327 -123.34 7.49 45.18
N ASP A 328 -122.64 6.67 44.38
CA ASP A 328 -123.17 5.40 43.87
C ASP A 328 -123.54 4.43 45.01
N ALA A 329 -122.73 4.37 46.08
CA ALA A 329 -123.00 3.52 47.24
C ALA A 329 -124.26 3.94 48.02
N ARG A 330 -124.53 5.25 48.07
CA ARG A 330 -125.64 5.84 48.85
C ARG A 330 -127.00 5.59 48.21
N GLU A 331 -127.08 5.70 46.88
CA GLU A 331 -128.30 5.36 46.13
C GLU A 331 -128.70 3.90 46.36
N ARG A 332 -127.72 2.98 46.35
CA ARG A 332 -127.96 1.54 46.55
C ARG A 332 -128.46 1.19 47.96
N LEU A 333 -127.82 1.71 49.02
CA LEU A 333 -128.19 1.38 50.40
C LEU A 333 -129.56 1.96 50.80
N THR A 334 -129.92 3.13 50.28
CA THR A 334 -131.22 3.77 50.54
C THR A 334 -132.39 2.87 50.12
N ALA A 335 -132.28 2.21 48.96
CA ALA A 335 -133.31 1.30 48.47
C ALA A 335 -133.46 0.03 49.35
N GLN A 336 -132.34 -0.50 49.86
CA GLN A 336 -132.34 -1.71 50.68
C GLN A 336 -132.94 -1.49 52.08
N ALA A 337 -132.63 -0.35 52.71
CA ALA A 337 -133.17 0.00 54.03
C ALA A 337 -134.70 0.16 53.99
N ALA A 338 -135.24 0.78 52.94
CA ALA A 338 -136.69 0.96 52.78
C ALA A 338 -137.46 -0.37 52.73
N ALA A 339 -136.93 -1.37 52.01
CA ALA A 339 -137.55 -2.70 51.91
C ALA A 339 -137.54 -3.46 53.25
N ALA A 340 -136.45 -3.38 54.01
CA ALA A 340 -136.34 -4.06 55.30
C ALA A 340 -137.31 -3.51 56.36
N ARG A 341 -137.55 -2.19 56.39
CA ARG A 341 -138.52 -1.57 57.31
C ARG A 341 -139.95 -2.07 57.07
N ALA A 342 -140.35 -2.22 55.80
CA ALA A 342 -141.68 -2.69 55.46
C ALA A 342 -141.93 -4.13 55.96
N ALA A 343 -140.94 -5.02 55.83
CA ALA A 343 -141.03 -6.40 56.30
C ALA A 343 -141.12 -6.52 57.83
N ALA A 344 -140.39 -5.67 58.57
CA ALA A 344 -140.43 -5.64 60.02
C ALA A 344 -141.81 -5.20 60.57
N ALA A 345 -142.44 -4.21 59.93
CA ALA A 345 -143.76 -3.71 60.33
C ALA A 345 -144.86 -4.78 60.20
N GLU A 346 -144.85 -5.55 59.11
CA GLU A 346 -145.83 -6.63 58.86
C GLU A 346 -145.72 -7.76 59.91
N ALA A 347 -144.48 -8.12 60.28
CA ALA A 347 -144.24 -9.16 61.29
C ALA A 347 -144.74 -8.75 62.69
N ALA A 348 -144.59 -7.48 63.07
CA ALA A 348 -145.09 -6.94 64.33
C ALA A 348 -146.63 -6.95 64.40
N ALA A 349 -147.31 -6.55 63.31
CA ALA A 349 -148.77 -6.56 63.25
C ALA A 349 -149.37 -7.97 63.36
N SER A 350 -148.64 -8.99 62.87
CA SER A 350 -149.07 -10.39 63.02
C SER A 350 -148.99 -10.89 64.46
N LEU A 351 -147.99 -10.43 65.23
CA LEU A 351 -147.81 -10.77 66.63
C LEU A 351 -148.96 -10.23 67.51
N GLU A 352 -149.33 -8.95 67.33
CA GLU A 352 -150.43 -8.32 68.08
C GLU A 352 -151.77 -9.07 67.95
N ARG A 353 -152.05 -9.68 66.79
CA ARG A 353 -153.29 -10.43 66.55
C ARG A 353 -153.35 -11.77 67.26
N LEU A 354 -152.20 -12.38 67.59
CA LEU A 354 -152.12 -13.71 68.19
C LEU A 354 -152.22 -13.67 69.71
N VAL A 355 -151.69 -12.64 70.36
CA VAL A 355 -151.69 -12.46 71.82
C VAL A 355 -153.07 -12.66 72.47
N PRO A 356 -154.16 -11.95 72.07
CA PRO A 356 -155.46 -12.09 72.75
C PRO A 356 -156.07 -13.48 72.59
N LYS A 357 -155.84 -14.15 71.45
CA LYS A 357 -156.37 -15.51 71.19
C LYS A 357 -155.73 -16.57 72.08
N VAL A 358 -154.46 -16.40 72.43
CA VAL A 358 -153.76 -17.30 73.37
C VAL A 358 -154.28 -17.07 74.79
N ALA A 359 -154.49 -15.81 75.19
CA ALA A 359 -155.03 -15.46 76.50
C ALA A 359 -156.44 -16.03 76.74
N GLU A 360 -157.34 -15.95 75.75
CA GLU A 360 -158.66 -16.58 75.83
C GLU A 360 -158.59 -18.10 76.02
N ALA A 361 -157.68 -18.77 75.31
CA ALA A 361 -157.51 -20.21 75.42
C ALA A 361 -156.97 -20.65 76.79
N GLU A 362 -156.13 -19.83 77.43
CA GLU A 362 -155.66 -20.07 78.80
C GLU A 362 -156.75 -19.82 79.85
N HIS A 363 -157.57 -18.78 79.68
CA HIS A 363 -158.67 -18.50 80.60
C HIS A 363 -159.69 -19.66 80.64
N ALA A 364 -160.08 -20.17 79.46
CA ALA A 364 -160.98 -21.31 79.35
C ALA A 364 -160.42 -22.60 80.00
N LEU A 365 -159.10 -22.76 80.04
CA LEU A 365 -158.46 -23.86 80.75
C LEU A 365 -158.63 -23.72 82.26
N THR A 366 -158.42 -22.53 82.81
CA THR A 366 -158.59 -22.26 84.25
C THR A 366 -160.04 -22.43 84.72
N GLU A 367 -161.02 -21.98 83.93
CA GLU A 367 -162.44 -22.17 84.26
C GLU A 367 -162.82 -23.66 84.33
N ALA A 368 -162.31 -24.48 83.40
CA ALA A 368 -162.55 -25.91 83.39
C ALA A 368 -161.91 -26.63 84.60
N GLU A 369 -160.80 -26.12 85.12
CA GLU A 369 -160.16 -26.63 86.35
C GLU A 369 -161.01 -26.33 87.60
N HIS A 370 -161.48 -25.08 87.74
CA HIS A 370 -162.32 -24.68 88.88
C HIS A 370 -163.65 -25.42 88.94
N GLU A 371 -164.30 -25.65 87.80
CA GLU A 371 -165.60 -26.35 87.78
C GLU A 371 -165.46 -27.82 88.20
N ARG A 372 -164.36 -28.47 87.83
CA ARG A 372 -164.03 -29.83 88.27
C ARG A 372 -163.80 -29.89 89.79
N GLU A 373 -163.08 -28.93 90.36
CA GLU A 373 -162.82 -28.85 91.81
C GLU A 373 -164.12 -28.63 92.58
N ARG A 374 -164.98 -27.70 92.12
CA ARG A 374 -166.31 -27.42 92.70
C ARG A 374 -167.20 -28.66 92.75
N LEU A 375 -167.22 -29.47 91.68
CA LEU A 375 -168.01 -30.71 91.61
C LEU A 375 -167.46 -31.81 92.52
N ARG A 376 -166.13 -31.84 92.76
CA ARG A 376 -165.49 -32.75 93.70
C ARG A 376 -165.88 -32.42 95.15
N ASP A 377 -165.89 -31.14 95.50
CA ASP A 377 -166.29 -30.65 96.83
C ASP A 377 -167.78 -30.94 97.12
N ALA A 378 -168.64 -30.81 96.12
CA ALA A 378 -170.07 -31.13 96.25
C ALA A 378 -170.32 -32.63 96.52
N HIS A 379 -169.58 -33.53 95.85
CA HIS A 379 -169.61 -34.98 96.14
C HIS A 379 -169.10 -35.32 97.55
N ALA A 380 -168.11 -34.57 98.06
CA ALA A 380 -167.60 -34.74 99.42
C ALA A 380 -168.62 -34.27 100.49
N ALA A 381 -169.28 -33.13 100.24
CA ALA A 381 -170.31 -32.59 101.13
C ALA A 381 -171.53 -33.51 101.26
N ALA A 382 -172.01 -34.12 100.18
CA ALA A 382 -173.17 -35.03 100.20
C ALA A 382 -172.95 -36.30 101.06
N ALA A 383 -171.70 -36.74 101.25
CA ALA A 383 -171.35 -37.90 102.06
C ALA A 383 -171.41 -37.63 103.59
N LEU A 384 -171.24 -36.38 104.03
CA LEU A 384 -171.22 -35.97 105.44
C LEU A 384 -172.62 -35.97 106.09
N THR A 385 -173.67 -35.69 105.31
CA THR A 385 -175.06 -35.61 105.76
C THR A 385 -175.65 -36.90 106.31
N HIS A 386 -175.12 -38.05 105.87
CA HIS A 386 -175.59 -39.37 106.30
C HIS A 386 -175.21 -39.75 107.75
N ARG A 387 -174.41 -38.92 108.44
CA ARG A 387 -173.88 -39.20 109.80
C ARG A 387 -174.38 -38.24 110.90
N LEU A 388 -175.32 -37.34 110.59
CA LEU A 388 -175.79 -36.30 111.52
C LEU A 388 -177.13 -36.66 112.18
N ALA A 389 -177.37 -36.16 113.40
CA ALA A 389 -178.65 -36.25 114.13
C ALA A 389 -179.01 -34.92 114.86
N VAL A 390 -180.28 -34.51 114.83
CA VAL A 390 -180.80 -33.28 115.48
C VAL A 390 -181.14 -33.55 116.94
N GLY A 391 -180.35 -32.93 117.83
CA GLY A 391 -180.23 -33.21 119.27
C GLY A 391 -178.77 -33.37 119.70
N GLU A 392 -177.91 -33.86 118.81
CA GLU A 392 -176.47 -33.97 119.04
C GLU A 392 -175.74 -32.65 118.69
N PRO A 393 -174.67 -32.30 119.44
CA PRO A 393 -173.80 -31.20 119.06
C PRO A 393 -173.29 -31.45 117.65
N CYS A 394 -173.64 -30.56 116.72
CA CYS A 394 -173.09 -30.57 115.37
C CYS A 394 -171.56 -30.79 115.45
N PRO A 395 -170.98 -31.78 114.73
CA PRO A 395 -169.55 -32.06 114.79
C PRO A 395 -168.66 -30.90 114.33
N LEU A 396 -169.26 -29.85 113.76
CA LEU A 396 -168.58 -28.60 113.50
C LEU A 396 -168.76 -27.54 114.60
N CYS A 397 -170.00 -27.28 115.03
CA CYS A 397 -170.30 -26.08 115.80
C CYS A 397 -170.79 -26.33 117.23
N LEU A 398 -170.92 -27.60 117.63
CA LEU A 398 -171.37 -28.07 118.95
C LEU A 398 -172.76 -27.57 119.39
N ARG A 399 -173.44 -26.82 118.53
CA ARG A 399 -174.82 -26.41 118.77
C ARG A 399 -175.71 -27.63 118.57
N PRO A 400 -176.75 -27.77 119.42
CA PRO A 400 -177.76 -28.80 119.22
C PRO A 400 -178.40 -28.53 117.86
N LEU A 401 -178.20 -29.45 116.93
CA LEU A 401 -178.83 -29.37 115.61
C LEU A 401 -180.34 -29.36 115.81
N SER A 402 -181.02 -28.46 115.10
CA SER A 402 -182.48 -28.25 115.15
C SER A 402 -183.21 -28.84 113.94
N GLU A 403 -182.51 -29.11 112.84
CA GLU A 403 -183.01 -29.85 111.67
C GLU A 403 -181.85 -30.49 110.88
N LEU A 404 -182.10 -31.65 110.27
CA LEU A 404 -181.10 -32.36 109.47
C LEU A 404 -181.04 -31.72 108.09
N PRO A 405 -179.87 -31.27 107.60
CA PRO A 405 -179.77 -30.72 106.27
C PRO A 405 -180.09 -31.79 105.23
N HIS A 406 -181.00 -31.51 104.31
CA HIS A 406 -181.18 -32.31 103.10
C HIS A 406 -180.18 -31.80 102.04
N HIS A 407 -179.38 -32.69 101.47
CA HIS A 407 -178.50 -32.35 100.35
C HIS A 407 -178.95 -33.07 99.08
N GLU A 408 -179.06 -32.34 97.97
CA GLU A 408 -179.33 -32.88 96.64
C GLU A 408 -178.16 -33.73 96.14
N ARG A 409 -178.44 -34.72 95.28
CA ARG A 409 -177.40 -35.58 94.69
C ARG A 409 -176.52 -34.77 93.71
N PRO A 410 -175.19 -34.72 93.89
CA PRO A 410 -174.30 -33.96 93.02
C PRO A 410 -174.13 -34.58 91.62
N ALA A 411 -173.81 -33.72 90.63
CA ALA A 411 -173.71 -34.02 89.20
C ALA A 411 -172.49 -34.88 88.80
N ASP A 412 -172.46 -35.36 87.54
CA ASP A 412 -171.44 -36.28 87.00
C ASP A 412 -170.05 -35.62 86.83
N LEU A 413 -169.09 -36.07 87.64
CA LEU A 413 -167.70 -35.62 87.62
C LEU A 413 -166.98 -35.98 86.30
N GLY A 414 -167.40 -37.05 85.60
CA GLY A 414 -166.75 -37.53 84.39
C GLY A 414 -166.90 -36.62 83.17
N ALA A 415 -167.92 -35.75 83.15
CA ALA A 415 -168.08 -34.75 82.09
C ALA A 415 -167.08 -33.59 82.20
N ALA A 416 -166.74 -33.18 83.44
CA ALA A 416 -165.80 -32.09 83.70
C ALA A 416 -164.36 -32.46 83.31
N ASP A 417 -163.95 -33.72 83.54
CA ASP A 417 -162.60 -34.19 83.17
C ASP A 417 -162.33 -34.12 81.65
N ARG A 418 -163.34 -34.38 80.81
CA ARG A 418 -163.20 -34.28 79.34
C ARG A 418 -163.10 -32.83 78.87
N ALA A 419 -163.87 -31.92 79.46
CA ALA A 419 -163.82 -30.49 79.13
C ALA A 419 -162.44 -29.90 79.43
N LEU A 420 -161.83 -30.29 80.56
CA LEU A 420 -160.48 -29.89 80.94
C LEU A 420 -159.41 -30.33 79.91
N ALA A 421 -159.51 -31.57 79.42
CA ALA A 421 -158.55 -32.08 78.44
C ALA A 421 -158.58 -31.29 77.12
N ALA A 422 -159.77 -30.91 76.63
CA ALA A 422 -159.92 -30.13 75.40
C ALA A 422 -159.40 -28.69 75.54
N ALA A 423 -159.62 -28.05 76.69
CA ALA A 423 -159.10 -26.71 76.96
C ALA A 423 -157.57 -26.69 77.02
N ARG A 424 -156.96 -27.74 77.59
CA ARG A 424 -155.49 -27.87 77.73
C ARG A 424 -154.78 -27.97 76.37
N ASP A 425 -155.31 -28.74 75.43
CA ASP A 425 -154.74 -28.87 74.06
C ASP A 425 -154.84 -27.55 73.27
N ARG A 426 -155.95 -26.81 73.41
CA ARG A 426 -156.16 -25.53 72.75
C ARG A 426 -155.16 -24.46 73.22
N ALA A 427 -154.89 -24.37 74.52
CA ALA A 427 -153.89 -23.47 75.10
C ALA A 427 -152.45 -23.85 74.68
N GLY A 428 -152.15 -25.15 74.54
CA GLY A 428 -150.85 -25.63 74.08
C GLY A 428 -150.50 -25.20 72.66
N ARG A 429 -151.44 -25.36 71.71
CA ARG A 429 -151.25 -24.89 70.32
C ARG A 429 -151.09 -23.38 70.22
N GLY A 430 -151.82 -22.62 71.04
CA GLY A 430 -151.72 -21.16 71.08
C GLY A 430 -150.31 -20.65 71.43
N ARG A 431 -149.71 -21.20 72.49
CA ARG A 431 -148.35 -20.82 72.94
C ARG A 431 -147.26 -21.06 71.89
N ALA A 432 -147.33 -22.20 71.20
CA ALA A 432 -146.36 -22.54 70.15
C ALA A 432 -146.42 -21.56 68.96
N ALA A 433 -147.62 -21.13 68.58
CA ALA A 433 -147.81 -20.16 67.50
C ALA A 433 -147.28 -18.77 67.86
N LEU A 434 -147.47 -18.32 69.11
CA LEU A 434 -147.00 -17.03 69.59
C LEU A 434 -145.46 -16.94 69.58
N THR A 435 -144.79 -17.95 70.14
CA THR A 435 -143.32 -18.00 70.24
C THR A 435 -142.63 -17.87 68.86
N LYS A 436 -143.22 -18.51 67.84
CA LYS A 436 -142.70 -18.45 66.46
C LYS A 436 -142.86 -17.06 65.82
N ALA A 437 -143.97 -16.37 66.11
CA ALA A 437 -144.20 -15.03 65.60
C ALA A 437 -143.25 -14.00 66.25
N GLU A 438 -142.97 -14.13 67.55
CA GLU A 438 -142.06 -13.26 68.30
C GLU A 438 -140.63 -13.30 67.75
N THR A 439 -140.12 -14.50 67.46
CA THR A 439 -138.77 -14.67 66.91
C THR A 439 -138.64 -14.06 65.53
N SER A 440 -139.67 -14.19 64.68
CA SER A 440 -139.67 -13.62 63.34
C SER A 440 -139.70 -12.09 63.35
N ALA A 441 -140.50 -11.48 64.23
CA ALA A 441 -140.59 -10.03 64.35
C ALA A 441 -139.27 -9.41 64.84
N SER A 442 -138.60 -10.05 65.81
CA SER A 442 -137.32 -9.57 66.35
C SER A 442 -136.19 -9.58 65.30
N MET A 443 -136.09 -10.61 64.46
CA MET A 443 -135.04 -10.70 63.43
C MET A 443 -135.18 -9.62 62.36
N LEU A 444 -136.39 -9.40 61.86
CA LEU A 444 -136.64 -8.42 60.80
C LEU A 444 -136.44 -6.98 61.30
N ALA A 445 -136.78 -6.69 62.56
CA ALA A 445 -136.49 -5.39 63.17
C ALA A 445 -134.98 -5.12 63.26
N ALA A 446 -134.19 -6.11 63.69
CA ALA A 446 -132.74 -5.98 63.77
C ALA A 446 -132.08 -5.75 62.39
N GLN A 447 -132.62 -6.39 61.34
CA GLN A 447 -132.11 -6.21 59.97
C GLN A 447 -132.35 -4.78 59.45
N ALA A 448 -133.51 -4.19 59.72
CA ALA A 448 -133.82 -2.82 59.32
C ALA A 448 -132.88 -1.81 60.00
N THR A 449 -132.64 -1.94 61.31
CA THR A 449 -131.74 -1.05 62.06
C THR A 449 -130.30 -1.08 61.57
N ARG A 450 -129.80 -2.27 61.16
CA ARG A 450 -128.45 -2.40 60.62
C ARG A 450 -128.26 -1.62 59.31
N LEU A 451 -129.20 -1.75 58.38
CA LEU A 451 -129.14 -1.05 57.09
C LEU A 451 -129.26 0.47 57.25
N ASP A 452 -130.03 0.95 58.22
CA ASP A 452 -130.09 2.38 58.55
C ASP A 452 -128.77 2.93 59.12
N THR A 453 -128.04 2.10 59.88
CA THR A 453 -126.71 2.45 60.39
C THR A 453 -125.68 2.56 59.27
N ASP A 454 -125.68 1.61 58.33
CA ASP A 454 -124.77 1.60 57.18
C ASP A 454 -125.02 2.80 56.23
N LEU A 455 -126.29 3.19 56.06
CA LEU A 455 -126.65 4.37 55.27
C LEU A 455 -126.21 5.69 55.94
N ALA A 456 -126.26 5.76 57.28
CA ALA A 456 -125.82 6.92 58.04
C ALA A 456 -124.30 7.11 58.06
N ALA A 457 -123.53 6.04 57.82
CA ALA A 457 -122.07 6.07 57.78
C ALA A 457 -121.49 6.66 56.47
N LEU A 458 -122.31 6.84 55.44
CA LEU A 458 -121.87 7.42 54.16
C LEU A 458 -121.80 8.96 54.22
N PRO A 459 -120.77 9.58 53.61
CA PRO A 459 -120.62 11.03 53.56
C PRO A 459 -121.81 11.72 52.85
N ALA A 460 -121.96 13.02 53.11
CA ALA A 460 -123.04 13.83 52.55
C ALA A 460 -123.02 13.81 51.00
N PRO A 461 -124.20 13.86 50.34
CA PRO A 461 -124.26 13.75 48.89
C PRO A 461 -123.71 15.03 48.25
N GLY A 462 -122.69 14.89 47.39
CA GLY A 462 -122.22 15.94 46.49
C GLY A 462 -122.97 15.97 45.15
N ASP A 463 -122.69 16.97 44.31
CA ASP A 463 -123.25 17.05 42.95
C ASP A 463 -122.40 16.24 41.97
N ARG A 464 -123.02 15.27 41.29
CA ARG A 464 -122.37 14.40 40.31
C ARG A 464 -121.78 15.19 39.14
N ILE A 465 -122.48 16.21 38.64
CA ILE A 465 -122.06 16.97 37.45
C ILE A 465 -120.79 17.78 37.75
N GLU A 466 -120.70 18.34 38.94
CA GLU A 466 -119.55 19.14 39.38
C GLU A 466 -118.29 18.26 39.50
N ILE A 467 -118.43 17.05 40.06
CA ILE A 467 -117.33 16.09 40.24
C ILE A 467 -116.79 15.62 38.88
N GLU A 468 -117.68 15.27 37.95
CA GLU A 468 -117.30 14.85 36.58
C GLU A 468 -116.66 16.01 35.79
N GLY A 469 -117.14 17.25 35.96
CA GLY A 469 -116.57 18.44 35.34
C GLY A 469 -115.13 18.72 35.77
N ARG A 470 -114.81 18.55 37.06
CA ARG A 470 -113.43 18.72 37.58
C ARG A 470 -112.47 17.67 37.01
N LEU A 471 -112.91 16.42 36.84
CA LEU A 471 -112.08 15.36 36.24
C LEU A 471 -111.72 15.63 34.78
N ALA A 472 -112.66 16.19 34.00
CA ALA A 472 -112.40 16.56 32.61
C ALA A 472 -111.40 17.73 32.49
N ALA A 473 -111.47 18.70 33.41
CA ALA A 473 -110.54 19.82 33.46
C ALA A 473 -109.09 19.36 33.76
N ILE A 474 -108.91 18.46 34.73
CA ILE A 474 -107.59 17.88 35.07
C ILE A 474 -106.98 17.16 33.86
N ALA A 475 -107.74 16.31 33.19
CA ALA A 475 -107.25 15.55 32.03
C ALA A 475 -106.79 16.45 30.87
N LYS A 476 -107.47 17.59 30.65
CA LYS A 476 -107.08 18.57 29.62
C LYS A 476 -105.76 19.27 29.97
N ALA A 477 -105.56 19.63 31.24
CA ALA A 477 -104.33 20.28 31.70
C ALA A 477 -103.11 19.32 31.63
N GLU A 478 -103.30 18.03 31.95
CA GLU A 478 -102.24 17.00 31.84
C GLU A 478 -101.69 16.87 30.40
N ALA A 479 -102.58 16.94 29.40
CA ALA A 479 -102.21 16.87 27.99
C ALA A 479 -101.36 18.08 27.56
N LEU A 480 -101.77 19.30 27.94
CA LEU A 480 -101.06 20.54 27.61
C LEU A 480 -99.65 20.58 28.23
N ALA A 481 -99.51 20.17 29.50
CA ALA A 481 -98.21 20.11 30.16
C ALA A 481 -97.24 19.12 29.48
N THR A 482 -97.75 18.00 28.96
CA THR A 482 -96.96 17.01 28.23
C THR A 482 -96.48 17.53 26.87
N GLU A 483 -97.34 18.26 26.15
CA GLU A 483 -97.02 18.87 24.87
C GLU A 483 -95.93 19.95 25.02
N ALA A 484 -96.08 20.85 25.99
CA ALA A 484 -95.11 21.92 26.26
C ALA A 484 -93.72 21.36 26.61
N ARG A 485 -93.65 20.33 27.47
CA ARG A 485 -92.39 19.64 27.81
C ARG A 485 -91.68 19.03 26.60
N THR A 486 -92.44 18.52 25.64
CA THR A 486 -91.87 17.90 24.42
C THR A 486 -91.30 18.98 23.49
N ALA A 487 -91.98 20.12 23.37
CA ALA A 487 -91.52 21.27 22.60
C ALA A 487 -90.19 21.83 23.13
N VAL A 488 -90.07 22.05 24.46
CA VAL A 488 -88.84 22.52 25.12
C VAL A 488 -87.65 21.59 24.83
N ARG A 489 -87.85 20.27 24.95
CA ARG A 489 -86.79 19.28 24.66
C ARG A 489 -86.30 19.37 23.22
N GLY A 490 -87.20 19.54 22.27
CA GLY A 490 -86.87 19.69 20.85
C GLY A 490 -86.06 20.94 20.54
N ALA A 491 -86.45 22.08 21.13
CA ALA A 491 -85.77 23.36 20.95
C ALA A 491 -84.35 23.36 21.56
N ARG A 492 -84.19 22.80 22.78
CA ARG A 492 -82.87 22.65 23.42
C ARG A 492 -81.89 21.85 22.55
N GLY A 493 -82.35 20.77 21.91
CA GLY A 493 -81.54 19.98 20.99
C GLY A 493 -81.09 20.73 19.72
N LYS A 494 -81.88 21.69 19.23
CA LYS A 494 -81.47 22.56 18.12
C LYS A 494 -80.41 23.58 18.56
N LEU A 495 -80.60 24.20 19.73
CA LEU A 495 -79.68 25.19 20.29
C LEU A 495 -78.27 24.62 20.51
N GLU A 496 -78.16 23.41 21.06
CA GLU A 496 -76.86 22.76 21.28
C GLU A 496 -76.09 22.51 19.97
N ARG A 497 -76.78 22.12 18.89
CA ARG A 497 -76.13 21.96 17.57
C ARG A 497 -75.64 23.30 17.00
N ALA A 498 -76.40 24.38 17.19
CA ALA A 498 -76.00 25.71 16.76
C ALA A 498 -74.77 26.21 17.54
N ARG A 499 -74.70 25.95 18.86
CA ARG A 499 -73.53 26.25 19.70
C ARG A 499 -72.29 25.52 19.23
N ALA A 500 -72.38 24.22 18.96
CA ALA A 500 -71.26 23.43 18.46
C ALA A 500 -70.74 23.93 17.09
N ALA A 501 -71.65 24.35 16.20
CA ALA A 501 -71.29 24.95 14.92
C ALA A 501 -70.55 26.30 15.10
N ALA A 502 -71.03 27.16 16.01
CA ALA A 502 -70.36 28.42 16.34
C ALA A 502 -68.93 28.19 16.89
N GLU A 503 -68.76 27.24 17.81
CA GLU A 503 -67.43 26.88 18.35
C GLU A 503 -66.48 26.33 17.28
N GLN A 504 -66.98 25.60 16.29
CA GLN A 504 -66.16 25.13 15.17
C GLN A 504 -65.66 26.28 14.32
N VAL A 505 -66.52 27.25 13.99
CA VAL A 505 -66.14 28.42 13.19
C VAL A 505 -65.14 29.31 13.95
N GLU A 506 -65.31 29.48 15.26
CA GLU A 506 -64.34 30.22 16.10
C GLU A 506 -62.95 29.54 16.10
N ARG A 507 -62.88 28.22 16.26
CA ARG A 507 -61.61 27.47 16.19
C ARG A 507 -60.93 27.62 14.83
N GLN A 508 -61.70 27.64 13.74
CA GLN A 508 -61.17 27.88 12.40
C GLN A 508 -60.60 29.29 12.25
N ALA A 509 -61.27 30.30 12.81
CA ALA A 509 -60.78 31.68 12.82
C ALA A 509 -59.49 31.83 13.63
N GLU A 510 -59.39 31.20 14.80
CA GLU A 510 -58.19 31.26 15.63
C GLU A 510 -56.99 30.53 14.99
N SER A 511 -57.21 29.35 14.40
CA SER A 511 -56.18 28.63 13.64
C SER A 511 -55.66 29.43 12.44
N ALA A 512 -56.56 30.12 11.74
CA ALA A 512 -56.17 30.98 10.63
C ALA A 512 -55.36 32.21 11.08
N TRP A 513 -55.65 32.78 12.26
CA TRP A 513 -54.82 33.82 12.90
C TRP A 513 -53.43 33.32 13.30
N GLN A 514 -53.33 32.12 13.85
CA GLN A 514 -52.03 31.50 14.20
C GLN A 514 -51.19 31.21 12.95
N THR A 515 -51.83 30.75 11.88
CA THR A 515 -51.19 30.52 10.58
C THR A 515 -50.65 31.83 10.01
N LEU A 516 -51.44 32.90 10.05
CA LEU A 516 -51.01 34.23 9.62
C LEU A 516 -49.81 34.75 10.43
N GLY A 517 -49.87 34.64 11.76
CA GLY A 517 -48.79 35.04 12.68
C GLY A 517 -47.48 34.32 12.40
N SER A 518 -47.50 32.99 12.44
CA SER A 518 -46.31 32.16 12.19
C SER A 518 -45.72 32.36 10.80
N THR A 519 -46.57 32.59 9.79
CA THR A 519 -46.12 32.85 8.42
C THR A 519 -45.43 34.21 8.31
N ARG A 520 -45.99 35.26 8.92
CA ARG A 520 -45.37 36.57 9.00
C ARG A 520 -44.02 36.53 9.72
N ASP A 521 -43.93 35.82 10.85
CA ASP A 521 -42.71 35.74 11.65
C ASP A 521 -41.56 35.09 10.89
N ARG A 522 -41.84 34.07 10.08
CA ARG A 522 -40.84 33.48 9.17
C ARG A 522 -40.38 34.47 8.11
N LEU A 523 -41.30 35.28 7.59
CA LEU A 523 -40.99 36.30 6.59
C LEU A 523 -40.19 37.47 7.18
N LEU A 524 -40.32 37.78 8.48
CA LEU A 524 -39.50 38.80 9.15
C LEU A 524 -38.01 38.45 9.15
N VAL A 525 -37.66 37.17 9.26
CA VAL A 525 -36.26 36.71 9.20
C VAL A 525 -35.70 36.81 7.78
N LEU A 526 -36.56 36.56 6.79
CA LEU A 526 -36.15 36.53 5.39
C LEU A 526 -36.23 37.91 4.72
N ALA A 527 -37.04 38.84 5.21
CA ALA A 527 -37.24 40.16 4.61
C ALA A 527 -36.03 41.08 4.81
N PRO A 528 -35.74 41.97 3.84
CA PRO A 528 -34.77 43.05 4.05
C PRO A 528 -35.25 44.00 5.15
N SER A 529 -34.31 44.54 5.93
CA SER A 529 -34.59 45.43 7.06
C SER A 529 -35.38 46.69 6.68
N ASP A 530 -35.28 47.11 5.42
CA ASP A 530 -35.84 48.37 4.93
C ASP A 530 -37.32 48.26 4.48
N ASP A 531 -37.87 47.06 4.31
CA ASP A 531 -39.29 46.83 3.94
C ASP A 531 -39.87 45.56 4.61
N PRO A 532 -40.11 45.60 5.93
CA PRO A 532 -40.60 44.45 6.68
C PRO A 532 -42.08 44.14 6.38
N PRO A 533 -42.54 42.89 6.61
CA PRO A 533 -43.96 42.54 6.53
C PRO A 533 -44.83 43.45 7.41
N PRO A 534 -46.05 43.82 6.97
CA PRO A 534 -46.93 44.71 7.71
C PRO A 534 -47.29 44.15 9.11
N PRO A 535 -47.56 45.01 10.11
CA PRO A 535 -48.00 44.58 11.42
C PRO A 535 -49.38 43.91 11.38
N LEU A 536 -49.62 42.94 12.26
CA LEU A 536 -50.92 42.26 12.33
C LEU A 536 -51.87 43.02 13.26
N THR A 537 -52.92 43.62 12.71
CA THR A 537 -54.07 44.17 13.45
C THR A 537 -55.15 43.09 13.57
N ARG A 538 -55.52 42.71 14.79
CA ARG A 538 -56.44 41.58 15.08
C ARG A 538 -57.94 41.89 14.89
N ASP A 539 -58.27 42.80 13.99
CA ASP A 539 -59.64 43.28 13.79
C ASP A 539 -60.35 42.51 12.67
N ASP A 540 -59.70 42.37 11.51
CA ASP A 540 -60.23 41.65 10.35
C ASP A 540 -59.16 40.71 9.76
N LEU A 541 -59.42 39.40 9.85
CA LEU A 541 -58.52 38.36 9.38
C LEU A 541 -58.34 38.37 7.86
N HIS A 542 -59.40 38.66 7.10
CA HIS A 542 -59.33 38.72 5.65
C HIS A 542 -58.54 39.95 5.19
N HIS A 543 -58.76 41.08 5.86
CA HIS A 543 -57.97 42.29 5.63
C HIS A 543 -56.48 42.05 5.93
N ALA A 544 -56.14 41.48 7.10
CA ALA A 544 -54.77 41.21 7.48
C ALA A 544 -54.05 40.24 6.52
N TRP A 545 -54.74 39.21 6.01
CA TRP A 545 -54.21 38.36 4.94
C TRP A 545 -54.01 39.13 3.62
N SER A 546 -54.95 40.00 3.26
CA SER A 546 -54.87 40.79 2.02
C SER A 546 -53.72 41.80 2.05
N GLU A 547 -53.48 42.46 3.18
CA GLU A 547 -52.33 43.35 3.37
C GLU A 547 -51.00 42.60 3.26
N LEU A 548 -50.88 41.43 3.89
CA LEU A 548 -49.68 40.58 3.79
C LEU A 548 -49.43 40.11 2.35
N LEU A 549 -50.47 39.75 1.59
CA LEU A 549 -50.35 39.36 0.19
C LEU A 549 -50.00 40.55 -0.72
N GLY A 550 -50.52 41.73 -0.44
CA GLY A 550 -50.16 42.97 -1.15
C GLY A 550 -48.69 43.37 -0.91
N TRP A 551 -48.19 43.20 0.31
CA TRP A 551 -46.76 43.33 0.61
C TRP A 551 -45.94 42.25 -0.11
N ARG A 552 -46.36 40.98 -0.06
CA ARG A 552 -45.70 39.86 -0.74
C ARG A 552 -45.48 40.14 -2.22
N ASP A 553 -46.49 40.68 -2.91
CA ASP A 553 -46.38 40.93 -4.35
C ASP A 553 -45.32 41.99 -4.68
N ARG A 554 -45.25 43.07 -3.90
CA ARG A 554 -44.19 44.07 -4.04
C ARG A 554 -42.80 43.51 -3.68
N ALA A 555 -42.71 42.81 -2.55
CA ALA A 555 -41.47 42.20 -2.08
C ALA A 555 -40.96 41.11 -3.04
N ALA A 556 -41.86 40.35 -3.66
CA ALA A 556 -41.52 39.33 -4.64
C ALA A 556 -40.97 39.94 -5.93
N GLU A 557 -41.53 41.06 -6.39
CA GLU A 557 -41.02 41.78 -7.56
C GLU A 557 -39.63 42.37 -7.29
N ALA A 558 -39.44 42.98 -6.12
CA ALA A 558 -38.12 43.47 -5.69
C ALA A 558 -37.09 42.34 -5.57
N ALA A 559 -37.47 41.19 -5.00
CA ALA A 559 -36.60 40.02 -4.89
C ALA A 559 -36.23 39.42 -6.25
N ARG A 560 -37.15 39.41 -7.23
CA ARG A 560 -36.86 38.99 -8.61
C ARG A 560 -35.87 39.91 -9.28
N ALA A 561 -36.08 41.22 -9.20
CA ALA A 561 -35.15 42.20 -9.77
C ALA A 561 -33.75 42.08 -9.15
N ALA A 562 -33.67 41.94 -7.82
CA ALA A 562 -32.42 41.72 -7.11
C ALA A 562 -31.73 40.40 -7.54
N LEU A 563 -32.49 39.31 -7.73
CA LEU A 563 -31.94 38.03 -8.18
C LEU A 563 -31.31 38.16 -9.57
N THR A 564 -32.01 38.79 -10.51
CA THR A 564 -31.49 39.05 -11.87
C THR A 564 -30.21 39.88 -11.84
N GLU A 565 -30.12 40.90 -10.99
CA GLU A 565 -28.89 41.68 -10.84
C GLU A 565 -27.75 40.84 -10.25
N ARG A 566 -28.01 40.04 -9.20
CA ARG A 566 -26.98 39.15 -8.61
C ARG A 566 -26.50 38.08 -9.59
N GLU A 567 -27.40 37.52 -10.40
CA GLU A 567 -27.04 36.59 -11.48
C GLU A 567 -26.17 37.25 -12.55
N ARG A 568 -26.46 38.51 -12.91
CA ARG A 568 -25.65 39.29 -13.84
C ARG A 568 -24.26 39.61 -13.27
N GLU A 569 -24.18 40.04 -12.01
CA GLU A 569 -22.91 40.29 -11.31
C GLU A 569 -22.04 39.02 -11.26
N LEU A 570 -22.64 37.88 -10.89
CA LEU A 570 -21.97 36.58 -10.88
C LEU A 570 -21.46 36.19 -12.27
N ALA A 571 -22.29 36.34 -13.32
CA ALA A 571 -21.87 36.05 -14.68
C ALA A 571 -20.70 36.93 -15.13
N GLN A 572 -20.70 38.21 -14.77
CA GLN A 572 -19.59 39.13 -15.06
C GLN A 572 -18.31 38.76 -14.30
N ALA A 573 -18.41 38.41 -13.01
CA ALA A 573 -17.28 37.98 -12.19
C ALA A 573 -16.64 36.71 -12.76
N THR A 574 -17.44 35.71 -13.11
CA THR A 574 -17.00 34.46 -13.74
C THR A 574 -16.34 34.70 -15.10
N ALA A 575 -16.91 35.58 -15.93
CA ALA A 575 -16.31 35.94 -17.21
C ALA A 575 -14.96 36.66 -17.06
N ARG A 576 -14.82 37.53 -16.06
CA ARG A 576 -13.55 38.21 -15.74
C ARG A 576 -12.47 37.22 -15.30
N LEU A 577 -12.79 36.30 -14.38
CA LEU A 577 -11.87 35.25 -13.96
C LEU A 577 -11.40 34.41 -15.16
N ALA A 578 -12.33 34.00 -16.03
CA ALA A 578 -12.00 33.24 -17.23
C ALA A 578 -11.06 34.01 -18.17
N ALA A 579 -11.28 35.30 -18.36
CA ALA A 579 -10.42 36.15 -19.20
C ALA A 579 -9.02 36.35 -18.60
N GLU A 580 -8.92 36.65 -17.30
CA GLU A 580 -7.63 36.80 -16.60
C GLU A 580 -6.82 35.50 -16.63
N ARG A 581 -7.47 34.37 -16.38
CA ARG A 581 -6.84 33.04 -16.47
C ARG A 581 -6.41 32.68 -17.88
N HIS A 582 -7.20 33.04 -18.89
CA HIS A 582 -6.83 32.83 -20.29
C HIS A 582 -5.57 33.60 -20.67
N LYS A 583 -5.51 34.91 -20.33
CA LYS A 583 -4.32 35.74 -20.54
C LYS A 583 -3.09 35.16 -19.84
N LEU A 584 -3.24 34.69 -18.61
CA LEU A 584 -2.13 34.07 -17.89
C LEU A 584 -1.67 32.78 -18.58
N THR A 585 -2.62 31.93 -19.01
CA THR A 585 -2.30 30.69 -19.74
C THR A 585 -1.58 30.95 -21.06
N GLU A 586 -1.95 32.01 -21.79
CA GLU A 586 -1.24 32.41 -23.03
C GLU A 586 0.21 32.83 -22.75
N ARG A 587 0.42 33.69 -21.73
CA ARG A 587 1.77 34.08 -21.28
C ARG A 587 2.63 32.89 -20.85
N LEU A 588 2.02 31.89 -20.21
CA LEU A 588 2.70 30.64 -19.85
C LEU A 588 3.08 29.81 -21.09
N ALA A 589 2.20 29.75 -22.08
CA ALA A 589 2.44 29.02 -23.32
C ALA A 589 3.59 29.61 -24.15
N GLU A 590 3.77 30.93 -24.14
CA GLU A 590 4.93 31.62 -24.77
C GLU A 590 6.28 31.13 -24.22
N HIS A 591 6.30 30.66 -22.97
CA HIS A 591 7.49 30.12 -22.30
C HIS A 591 7.53 28.58 -22.31
N GLY A 592 6.70 27.94 -23.16
CA GLY A 592 6.65 26.48 -23.29
C GLY A 592 5.99 25.76 -22.12
N VAL A 593 5.28 26.47 -21.23
CA VAL A 593 4.56 25.89 -20.10
C VAL A 593 3.11 25.64 -20.49
N THR A 594 2.76 24.38 -20.73
CA THR A 594 1.39 23.99 -21.06
C THR A 594 0.62 23.58 -19.81
N VAL A 595 -0.57 24.14 -19.65
CA VAL A 595 -1.46 23.92 -18.51
C VAL A 595 -2.89 23.72 -18.99
N PRO A 596 -3.70 22.90 -18.30
CA PRO A 596 -5.12 22.74 -18.61
C PRO A 596 -5.86 24.09 -18.60
N ARG A 597 -6.84 24.28 -19.50
CA ARG A 597 -7.68 25.49 -19.54
C ARG A 597 -8.35 25.82 -18.20
N ASN A 598 -8.61 24.77 -17.40
CA ASN A 598 -9.25 24.87 -16.09
C ASN A 598 -8.26 24.72 -14.90
N ALA A 599 -6.97 25.00 -15.10
CA ALA A 599 -5.94 24.84 -14.07
C ALA A 599 -6.06 25.86 -12.93
N THR A 600 -6.26 25.40 -11.70
CA THR A 600 -6.33 26.23 -10.48
C THR A 600 -5.06 27.08 -10.29
N PRO A 601 -5.11 28.18 -9.52
CA PRO A 601 -3.92 28.99 -9.23
C PRO A 601 -2.72 28.15 -8.75
N ASP A 602 -2.96 27.15 -7.91
CA ASP A 602 -1.89 26.28 -7.41
C ASP A 602 -1.33 25.35 -8.49
N GLN A 603 -2.17 24.85 -9.41
CA GLN A 603 -1.72 24.07 -10.56
C GLN A 603 -0.89 24.90 -11.54
N LEU A 604 -1.24 26.17 -11.74
CA LEU A 604 -0.48 27.11 -12.57
C LEU A 604 0.90 27.38 -11.94
N GLY A 605 0.95 27.67 -10.64
CA GLY A 605 2.19 27.82 -9.89
C GLY A 605 3.09 26.58 -9.97
N ALA A 606 2.51 25.40 -9.75
CA ALA A 606 3.23 24.13 -9.82
C ALA A 606 3.79 23.84 -11.24
N ALA A 607 3.04 24.19 -12.29
CA ALA A 607 3.49 23.98 -13.67
C ALA A 607 4.71 24.84 -14.02
N VAL A 608 4.73 26.10 -13.59
CA VAL A 608 5.88 27.00 -13.79
C VAL A 608 7.07 26.57 -12.94
N ALA A 609 6.87 26.24 -11.67
CA ALA A 609 7.93 25.72 -10.81
C ALA A 609 8.55 24.44 -11.40
N GLY A 610 7.72 23.52 -11.92
CA GLY A 610 8.17 22.33 -12.61
C GLY A 610 8.93 22.62 -13.91
N ALA A 611 8.52 23.65 -14.66
CA ALA A 611 9.25 24.08 -15.86
C ALA A 611 10.63 24.67 -15.53
N VAL A 612 10.72 25.51 -14.48
CA VAL A 612 11.99 26.05 -13.97
C VAL A 612 12.91 24.90 -13.56
N ALA A 613 12.42 23.93 -12.78
CA ALA A 613 13.23 22.80 -12.33
C ALA A 613 13.74 21.93 -13.51
N ARG A 614 12.90 21.70 -14.53
CA ARG A 614 13.31 20.97 -15.74
C ARG A 614 14.37 21.72 -16.54
N ALA A 615 14.21 23.03 -16.72
CA ALA A 615 15.18 23.86 -17.43
C ALA A 615 16.52 23.94 -16.69
N ASP A 616 16.51 24.10 -15.36
CA ASP A 616 17.70 24.11 -14.51
C ASP A 616 18.44 22.76 -14.57
N GLY A 617 17.72 21.64 -14.44
CA GLY A 617 18.30 20.31 -14.60
C GLY A 617 18.83 20.01 -16.00
N ALA A 618 18.22 20.56 -17.06
CA ALA A 618 18.74 20.46 -18.42
C ALA A 618 20.05 21.25 -18.58
N LEU A 619 20.12 22.47 -18.04
CA LEU A 619 21.31 23.32 -18.07
C LEU A 619 22.49 22.66 -17.35
N GLU A 620 22.27 22.11 -16.16
CA GLU A 620 23.33 21.41 -15.41
C GLU A 620 23.84 20.15 -16.12
N ARG A 621 22.96 19.40 -16.79
CA ARG A 621 23.39 18.26 -17.62
C ARG A 621 24.28 18.70 -18.78
N VAL A 622 23.90 19.73 -19.53
CA VAL A 622 24.72 20.25 -20.63
C VAL A 622 26.07 20.77 -20.14
N ARG A 623 26.12 21.45 -18.99
CA ARG A 623 27.37 21.89 -18.36
C ARG A 623 28.30 20.74 -18.01
N GLU A 624 27.75 19.66 -17.46
CA GLU A 624 28.52 18.47 -17.12
C GLU A 624 29.02 17.74 -18.37
N GLU A 625 28.18 17.60 -19.40
CA GLU A 625 28.57 17.03 -20.69
C GLU A 625 29.67 17.86 -21.36
N ARG A 626 29.60 19.20 -21.29
CA ARG A 626 30.67 20.09 -21.77
C ARG A 626 31.99 19.90 -21.04
N ARG A 627 31.96 19.78 -19.70
CA ARG A 627 33.18 19.49 -18.92
C ARG A 627 33.82 18.17 -19.36
N ARG A 628 33.00 17.13 -19.52
CA ARG A 628 33.48 15.82 -19.99
C ARG A 628 34.02 15.86 -21.42
N ALA A 629 33.36 16.61 -22.31
CA ALA A 629 33.83 16.81 -23.67
C ALA A 629 35.22 17.49 -23.67
N ALA A 630 35.41 18.55 -22.89
CA ALA A 630 36.70 19.23 -22.78
C ALA A 630 37.82 18.33 -22.22
N ASP A 631 37.50 17.43 -21.28
CA ASP A 631 38.48 16.47 -20.76
C ASP A 631 38.80 15.37 -21.79
N LEU A 632 37.80 14.88 -22.52
CA LEU A 632 38.01 13.93 -23.61
C LEU A 632 38.84 14.54 -24.76
N GLU A 633 38.64 15.81 -25.09
CA GLU A 633 39.46 16.53 -26.09
C GLU A 633 40.95 16.53 -25.70
N LYS A 634 41.27 16.79 -24.42
CA LYS A 634 42.64 16.70 -23.91
C LYS A 634 43.19 15.29 -24.07
N VAL A 635 42.42 14.27 -23.68
CA VAL A 635 42.84 12.87 -23.81
C VAL A 635 43.08 12.49 -25.27
N VAL A 636 42.22 12.91 -26.19
CA VAL A 636 42.42 12.68 -27.63
C VAL A 636 43.73 13.32 -28.10
N ALA A 637 43.98 14.58 -27.75
CA ALA A 637 45.19 15.30 -28.14
C ALA A 637 46.47 14.63 -27.59
N GLU A 638 46.46 14.23 -26.32
CA GLU A 638 47.57 13.50 -25.67
C GLU A 638 47.84 12.16 -26.35
N LYS A 639 46.80 11.35 -26.59
CA LYS A 639 46.96 10.02 -27.21
C LYS A 639 47.33 10.08 -28.68
N GLU A 640 46.86 11.09 -29.42
CA GLU A 640 47.35 11.34 -30.78
C GLU A 640 48.82 11.74 -30.81
N HIS A 641 49.27 12.54 -29.83
CA HIS A 641 50.67 12.92 -29.73
C HIS A 641 51.55 11.72 -29.41
N GLU A 642 51.18 10.91 -28.41
CA GLU A 642 51.86 9.65 -28.08
C GLU A 642 51.97 8.72 -29.31
N ALA A 643 50.86 8.54 -30.05
CA ALA A 643 50.86 7.72 -31.25
C ALA A 643 51.81 8.25 -32.33
N LYS A 644 51.88 9.57 -32.54
CA LYS A 644 52.82 10.19 -33.50
C LYS A 644 54.27 9.97 -33.11
N VAL A 645 54.61 10.16 -31.83
CA VAL A 645 55.98 9.95 -31.34
C VAL A 645 56.41 8.49 -31.52
N ALA A 646 55.54 7.55 -31.13
CA ALA A 646 55.78 6.12 -31.28
C ALA A 646 55.94 5.70 -32.75
N HIS A 647 55.12 6.27 -33.64
CA HIS A 647 55.22 6.05 -35.08
C HIS A 647 56.56 6.49 -35.66
N GLU A 648 56.99 7.73 -35.37
CA GLU A 648 58.27 8.26 -35.85
C GLU A 648 59.44 7.40 -35.35
N LEU A 649 59.43 7.00 -34.08
CA LEU A 649 60.47 6.13 -33.52
C LEU A 649 60.51 4.77 -34.25
N ALA A 650 59.36 4.13 -34.43
CA ALA A 650 59.28 2.86 -35.14
C ALA A 650 59.73 2.98 -36.61
N LEU A 651 59.36 4.07 -37.28
CA LEU A 651 59.72 4.33 -38.67
C LEU A 651 61.22 4.52 -38.86
N ARG A 652 61.87 5.30 -37.97
CA ARG A 652 63.31 5.57 -38.02
C ARG A 652 64.15 4.30 -37.83
N LEU A 653 63.67 3.36 -37.02
CA LEU A 653 64.35 2.08 -36.76
C LEU A 653 64.04 1.00 -37.81
N ARG A 654 62.96 1.13 -38.61
CA ARG A 654 62.44 0.08 -39.53
C ARG A 654 63.37 -0.35 -40.66
N ALA A 655 64.22 0.54 -41.16
CA ALA A 655 65.08 0.23 -42.31
C ALA A 655 66.41 -0.44 -41.89
N ASN A 656 66.58 -0.74 -40.61
CA ASN A 656 67.87 -1.04 -39.97
C ASN A 656 68.92 0.01 -40.35
N ALA A 657 68.49 1.24 -40.69
CA ALA A 657 69.38 2.29 -41.15
C ALA A 657 70.31 2.73 -40.02
N PHE A 658 69.78 2.78 -38.81
CA PHE A 658 70.55 3.06 -37.61
C PHE A 658 71.53 1.93 -37.27
N GLU A 659 71.08 0.68 -37.28
CA GLU A 659 71.93 -0.51 -37.06
C GLU A 659 73.05 -0.60 -38.11
N ARG A 660 72.74 -0.39 -39.39
CA ARG A 660 73.73 -0.36 -40.49
C ARG A 660 74.73 0.77 -40.33
N TRP A 661 74.26 1.96 -39.96
CA TRP A 661 75.14 3.10 -39.68
C TRP A 661 76.06 2.79 -38.50
N LEU A 662 75.52 2.26 -37.39
CA LEU A 662 76.28 1.88 -36.22
C LEU A 662 77.35 0.82 -36.55
N CYS A 663 76.99 -0.22 -37.31
CA CYS A 663 77.94 -1.25 -37.75
C CYS A 663 79.01 -0.70 -38.71
N ALA A 664 78.65 0.23 -39.60
CA ALA A 664 79.61 0.86 -40.51
C ALA A 664 80.64 1.71 -39.75
N GLU A 665 80.20 2.50 -38.77
CA GLU A 665 81.10 3.26 -37.88
C GLU A 665 82.00 2.32 -37.07
N ALA A 666 81.45 1.25 -36.50
CA ALA A 666 82.22 0.27 -35.75
C ALA A 666 83.27 -0.44 -36.63
N LEU A 667 82.92 -0.79 -37.87
CA LEU A 667 83.85 -1.38 -38.83
C LEU A 667 84.99 -0.41 -39.16
N ALA A 668 84.70 0.89 -39.31
CA ALA A 668 85.71 1.91 -39.58
C ALA A 668 86.71 2.04 -38.42
N VAL A 669 86.22 2.11 -37.19
CA VAL A 669 87.06 2.12 -35.97
C VAL A 669 87.92 0.87 -35.88
N LEU A 670 87.33 -0.30 -36.17
CA LEU A 670 88.02 -1.58 -36.11
C LEU A 670 89.14 -1.67 -37.15
N VAL A 671 88.88 -1.28 -38.40
CA VAL A 671 89.90 -1.30 -39.45
C VAL A 671 91.01 -0.31 -39.16
N ALA A 672 90.70 0.88 -38.64
CA ALA A 672 91.71 1.84 -38.21
C ALA A 672 92.62 1.28 -37.12
N THR A 673 92.04 0.64 -36.09
CA THR A 673 92.80 0.01 -34.99
C THR A 673 93.67 -1.16 -35.49
N ALA A 674 93.12 -1.99 -36.38
CA ALA A 674 93.85 -3.09 -37.01
C ALA A 674 94.99 -2.55 -37.89
N SER A 675 94.78 -1.40 -38.52
CA SER A 675 95.78 -0.76 -39.38
C SER A 675 97.01 -0.31 -38.60
N GLU A 676 96.82 0.32 -37.43
CA GLU A 676 97.92 0.69 -36.53
C GLU A 676 98.77 -0.52 -36.14
N THR A 677 98.10 -1.63 -35.78
CA THR A 677 98.79 -2.88 -35.42
C THR A 677 99.52 -3.50 -36.62
N LEU A 678 98.93 -3.43 -37.81
CA LEU A 678 99.55 -3.97 -39.03
C LEU A 678 100.78 -3.17 -39.43
N MET A 679 100.74 -1.83 -39.31
CA MET A 679 101.88 -0.98 -39.57
C MET A 679 103.06 -1.33 -38.66
N GLU A 680 102.82 -1.59 -37.37
CA GLU A 680 103.87 -2.05 -36.46
C GLU A 680 104.39 -3.44 -36.82
N LEU A 681 103.50 -4.39 -37.12
CA LEU A 681 103.87 -5.77 -37.43
C LEU A 681 104.62 -5.93 -38.76
N SER A 682 104.38 -5.02 -39.70
CA SER A 682 104.97 -5.02 -41.05
C SER A 682 106.13 -4.03 -41.21
N ASP A 683 106.64 -3.47 -40.11
CA ASP A 683 107.69 -2.44 -40.11
C ASP A 683 107.37 -1.24 -41.03
N GLY A 684 106.08 -0.86 -41.03
CA GLY A 684 105.53 0.26 -41.80
C GLY A 684 105.14 -0.07 -43.24
N GLN A 685 105.25 -1.33 -43.68
CA GLN A 685 105.00 -1.70 -45.08
C GLN A 685 103.52 -1.73 -45.46
N TYR A 686 102.63 -2.18 -44.57
CA TYR A 686 101.22 -2.40 -44.87
C TYR A 686 100.28 -1.64 -43.93
N GLU A 687 99.21 -1.09 -44.51
CA GLU A 687 98.13 -0.40 -43.80
C GLU A 687 96.78 -0.95 -44.28
N LEU A 688 95.80 -1.11 -43.37
CA LEU A 688 94.45 -1.51 -43.72
C LEU A 688 93.55 -0.29 -43.95
N ALA A 689 92.73 -0.33 -44.99
CA ALA A 689 91.75 0.71 -45.28
C ALA A 689 90.42 0.09 -45.73
N LEU A 690 89.33 0.85 -45.59
CA LEU A 690 88.04 0.49 -46.17
C LEU A 690 87.91 1.10 -47.56
N GLY A 691 87.57 0.28 -48.55
CA GLY A 691 87.30 0.74 -49.90
C GLY A 691 86.06 1.64 -49.95
N GLU A 692 86.22 2.89 -50.42
CA GLU A 692 85.19 3.93 -50.39
C GLU A 692 83.88 3.57 -51.12
N ARG A 693 83.94 2.64 -52.08
CA ARG A 693 82.80 2.23 -52.91
C ARG A 693 82.21 0.87 -52.58
N THR A 694 83.03 -0.05 -52.06
CA THR A 694 82.67 -1.45 -51.84
C THR A 694 82.47 -1.78 -50.36
N GLY A 695 83.09 -1.02 -49.45
CA GLY A 695 83.15 -1.37 -48.03
C GLY A 695 84.01 -2.62 -47.75
N ASP A 696 84.80 -3.05 -48.72
CA ASP A 696 85.76 -4.15 -48.57
C ASP A 696 87.04 -3.67 -47.90
N ILE A 697 87.72 -4.59 -47.22
CA ILE A 697 89.02 -4.31 -46.60
C ILE A 697 90.08 -4.37 -47.71
N GLU A 698 90.76 -3.25 -47.91
CA GLU A 698 91.87 -3.06 -48.83
C GLU A 698 93.17 -2.91 -48.03
N VAL A 699 94.29 -3.23 -48.68
CA VAL A 699 95.63 -3.05 -48.11
C VAL A 699 96.33 -1.98 -48.93
N ILE A 700 96.91 -1.01 -48.24
CA ILE A 700 97.80 -0.01 -48.82
C ILE A 700 99.23 -0.52 -48.61
N ASP A 701 99.95 -0.72 -49.72
CA ASP A 701 101.36 -1.14 -49.72
C ASP A 701 102.27 0.09 -49.87
N HIS A 702 102.92 0.49 -48.77
CA HIS A 702 103.83 1.63 -48.72
C HIS A 702 105.18 1.32 -49.40
N GLY A 703 105.53 0.05 -49.57
CA GLY A 703 106.70 -0.38 -50.35
C GLY A 703 106.51 -0.16 -51.86
N GLU A 704 105.27 -0.19 -52.34
CA GLU A 704 104.90 0.09 -53.74
C GLU A 704 104.24 1.48 -53.90
N ALA A 705 104.82 2.51 -53.27
CA ALA A 705 104.37 3.91 -53.39
C ALA A 705 102.89 4.14 -53.00
N GLY A 706 102.36 3.35 -52.05
CA GLY A 706 100.99 3.49 -51.54
C GLY A 706 99.94 2.82 -52.42
N LEU A 707 100.31 1.76 -53.17
CA LEU A 707 99.37 1.00 -54.00
C LEU A 707 98.26 0.40 -53.14
N ARG A 708 97.00 0.70 -53.47
CA ARG A 708 95.83 0.04 -52.87
C ARG A 708 95.47 -1.22 -53.63
N ARG A 709 95.43 -2.35 -52.93
CA ARG A 709 95.06 -3.65 -53.51
C ARG A 709 94.11 -4.41 -52.59
N SER A 710 93.39 -5.37 -53.16
CA SER A 710 92.52 -6.24 -52.38
C SER A 710 93.36 -7.06 -51.39
N ALA A 711 92.86 -7.22 -50.17
CA ALA A 711 93.49 -8.08 -49.19
C ALA A 711 93.64 -9.56 -49.65
N ARG A 712 92.94 -9.97 -50.72
CA ARG A 712 93.06 -11.30 -51.34
C ARG A 712 94.35 -11.52 -52.13
N THR A 713 95.10 -10.45 -52.45
CA THR A 713 96.34 -10.55 -53.24
C THR A 713 97.60 -10.64 -52.37
N LEU A 714 97.44 -10.69 -51.04
CA LEU A 714 98.54 -10.77 -50.09
C LEU A 714 99.26 -12.14 -50.15
N SER A 715 100.56 -12.14 -49.88
CA SER A 715 101.32 -13.39 -49.71
C SER A 715 100.93 -14.11 -48.40
N GLY A 716 101.42 -15.35 -48.21
CA GLY A 716 101.09 -16.14 -47.02
C GLY A 716 101.49 -15.48 -45.69
N GLY A 717 102.65 -14.81 -45.64
CA GLY A 717 103.12 -14.08 -44.45
C GLY A 717 102.39 -12.74 -44.24
N GLU A 718 102.10 -12.02 -45.32
CA GLU A 718 101.36 -10.75 -45.28
C GLU A 718 99.91 -10.94 -44.83
N THR A 719 99.26 -11.98 -45.38
CA THR A 719 97.91 -12.37 -44.99
C THR A 719 97.85 -12.70 -43.50
N PHE A 720 98.92 -13.33 -42.97
CA PHE A 720 99.04 -13.62 -41.55
C PHE A 720 99.13 -12.33 -40.71
N GLN A 721 100.01 -11.39 -41.04
CA GLN A 721 100.10 -10.13 -40.30
C GLN A 721 98.78 -9.33 -40.34
N ALA A 722 98.14 -9.23 -41.52
CA ALA A 722 96.90 -8.48 -41.70
C ALA A 722 95.73 -9.07 -40.90
N ALA A 723 95.55 -10.38 -40.96
CA ALA A 723 94.50 -11.04 -40.20
C ALA A 723 94.78 -11.09 -38.68
N LEU A 724 96.05 -11.18 -38.26
CA LEU A 724 96.42 -11.11 -36.84
C LEU A 724 96.05 -9.74 -36.28
N SER A 725 96.42 -8.68 -37.00
CA SER A 725 96.09 -7.29 -36.63
C SER A 725 94.59 -7.07 -36.50
N LEU A 726 93.83 -7.66 -37.41
CA LEU A 726 92.37 -7.57 -37.44
C LEU A 726 91.71 -8.35 -36.31
N ALA A 727 92.20 -9.56 -36.00
CA ALA A 727 91.73 -10.35 -34.87
C ALA A 727 92.03 -9.67 -33.51
N LEU A 728 93.21 -9.05 -33.38
CA LEU A 728 93.60 -8.28 -32.21
C LEU A 728 92.72 -7.03 -32.02
N ALA A 729 92.41 -6.31 -33.11
CA ALA A 729 91.51 -5.17 -33.10
C ALA A 729 90.06 -5.56 -32.77
N LEU A 730 89.57 -6.66 -33.35
CA LEU A 730 88.22 -7.19 -33.11
C LEU A 730 88.02 -7.61 -31.65
N SER A 731 89.01 -8.29 -31.09
CA SER A 731 89.05 -8.62 -29.67
C SER A 731 89.12 -7.38 -28.76
N GLY A 732 89.52 -6.20 -29.27
CA GLY A 732 89.77 -5.02 -28.44
C GLY A 732 88.76 -3.90 -28.51
N ALA A 733 88.31 -3.55 -29.71
CA ALA A 733 87.49 -2.37 -29.93
C ALA A 733 85.97 -2.66 -29.88
N VAL A 734 85.55 -3.91 -30.09
CA VAL A 734 84.14 -4.21 -30.44
C VAL A 734 83.52 -5.32 -29.58
N ALA A 735 84.29 -6.27 -29.06
CA ALA A 735 83.74 -7.43 -28.36
C ALA A 735 83.65 -7.24 -26.84
N ARG A 736 82.44 -7.00 -26.30
CA ARG A 736 82.21 -7.18 -24.85
C ARG A 736 82.26 -8.67 -24.52
N GLY A 737 83.20 -9.08 -23.67
CA GLY A 737 83.25 -10.45 -23.16
C GLY A 737 84.10 -11.44 -23.96
N LEU A 738 85.11 -10.99 -24.72
CA LEU A 738 86.16 -11.86 -25.30
C LEU A 738 87.54 -11.47 -24.76
N ASP A 739 88.04 -12.24 -23.80
CA ASP A 739 89.26 -11.92 -23.04
C ASP A 739 90.38 -12.94 -23.34
N SER A 740 90.21 -13.76 -24.37
CA SER A 740 91.22 -14.71 -24.82
C SER A 740 91.30 -14.81 -26.34
N ILE A 741 92.50 -15.08 -26.86
CA ILE A 741 92.78 -15.39 -28.26
C ILE A 741 93.75 -16.57 -28.33
N PHE A 742 93.44 -17.53 -29.19
CA PHE A 742 94.24 -18.71 -29.49
C PHE A 742 94.70 -18.69 -30.94
N LEU A 743 96.01 -18.72 -31.15
CA LEU A 743 96.65 -18.66 -32.45
C LEU A 743 97.23 -20.05 -32.79
N ASP A 744 96.61 -20.80 -33.71
CA ASP A 744 97.05 -22.15 -34.11
C ASP A 744 97.85 -22.11 -35.42
N GLU A 745 99.17 -21.87 -35.30
CA GLU A 745 100.20 -21.91 -36.36
C GLU A 745 100.04 -20.96 -37.59
N GLY A 746 101.18 -20.63 -38.21
CA GLY A 746 101.36 -19.59 -39.25
C GLY A 746 102.71 -18.87 -39.15
N PHE A 747 103.35 -18.99 -37.98
CA PHE A 747 104.68 -18.43 -37.70
C PHE A 747 105.81 -19.08 -38.52
N GLY A 748 105.62 -20.30 -39.02
CA GLY A 748 106.63 -21.02 -39.81
C GLY A 748 106.77 -20.55 -41.27
N THR A 749 105.81 -19.77 -41.77
CA THR A 749 105.89 -19.13 -43.09
C THR A 749 106.51 -17.74 -43.04
N LEU A 750 106.84 -17.25 -41.84
CA LEU A 750 107.48 -15.96 -41.63
C LEU A 750 109.00 -16.13 -41.70
N ASP A 751 109.69 -15.14 -42.24
CA ASP A 751 111.14 -15.05 -42.12
C ASP A 751 111.55 -14.71 -40.66
N PRO A 752 112.81 -14.98 -40.26
CA PRO A 752 113.27 -14.75 -38.89
C PRO A 752 113.11 -13.33 -38.37
N ALA A 753 113.21 -12.29 -39.23
CA ALA A 753 113.08 -10.91 -38.81
C ALA A 753 111.61 -10.57 -38.52
N THR A 754 110.70 -10.96 -39.42
CA THR A 754 109.26 -10.79 -39.21
C THR A 754 108.75 -11.57 -37.99
N LEU A 755 109.27 -12.78 -37.75
CA LEU A 755 108.93 -13.58 -36.57
C LEU A 755 109.30 -12.86 -35.26
N ASP A 756 110.45 -12.17 -35.23
CA ASP A 756 110.92 -11.45 -34.06
C ASP A 756 110.05 -10.22 -33.74
N THR A 757 109.64 -9.48 -34.77
CA THR A 757 108.68 -8.36 -34.64
C THR A 757 107.33 -8.85 -34.12
N VAL A 758 106.79 -9.92 -34.71
CA VAL A 758 105.50 -10.50 -34.26
C VAL A 758 105.58 -10.98 -32.80
N ALA A 759 106.65 -11.66 -32.42
CA ALA A 759 106.84 -12.13 -31.05
C ALA A 759 106.89 -10.96 -30.04
N THR A 760 107.63 -9.90 -30.36
CA THR A 760 107.75 -8.69 -29.52
C THR A 760 106.40 -7.98 -29.36
N THR A 761 105.62 -7.89 -30.44
CA THR A 761 104.29 -7.29 -30.39
C THR A 761 103.32 -8.13 -29.55
N LEU A 762 103.35 -9.46 -29.68
CA LEU A 762 102.53 -10.36 -28.84
C LEU A 762 102.90 -10.27 -27.36
N GLU A 763 104.19 -10.19 -27.02
CA GLU A 763 104.65 -9.97 -25.64
C GLU A 763 104.14 -8.65 -25.06
N ARG A 764 104.26 -7.55 -25.82
CA ARG A 764 103.78 -6.23 -25.41
C ARG A 764 102.27 -6.21 -25.20
N LEU A 765 101.52 -6.86 -26.08
CA LEU A 765 100.07 -6.97 -25.98
C LEU A 765 99.64 -7.80 -24.76
N ALA A 766 100.35 -8.90 -24.48
CA ALA A 766 100.05 -9.70 -23.30
C ALA A 766 100.47 -9.01 -21.98
N ALA A 767 101.52 -8.18 -22.00
CA ALA A 767 101.96 -7.41 -20.83
C ALA A 767 100.93 -6.36 -20.37
N GLY A 768 100.01 -5.95 -21.25
CA GLY A 768 98.90 -5.05 -20.92
C GLY A 768 97.84 -5.62 -19.98
N GLN A 769 97.90 -6.91 -19.62
CA GLN A 769 96.98 -7.63 -18.70
C GLN A 769 95.48 -7.59 -19.02
N GLU A 770 95.07 -7.11 -20.20
CA GLU A 770 93.67 -7.09 -20.58
C GLU A 770 93.18 -8.41 -21.19
N ARG A 771 94.08 -9.29 -21.67
CA ARG A 771 93.72 -10.47 -22.47
C ARG A 771 94.72 -11.63 -22.35
N MET A 772 94.18 -12.84 -22.40
CA MET A 772 94.93 -14.09 -22.48
C MET A 772 95.29 -14.44 -23.94
N ILE A 773 96.58 -14.56 -24.25
CA ILE A 773 97.08 -14.95 -25.57
C ILE A 773 97.70 -16.35 -25.49
N GLY A 774 97.11 -17.31 -26.21
CA GLY A 774 97.62 -18.67 -26.36
C GLY A 774 98.19 -18.88 -27.76
N VAL A 775 99.44 -19.32 -27.86
CA VAL A 775 100.10 -19.58 -29.15
C VAL A 775 100.40 -21.07 -29.30
N VAL A 776 99.95 -21.70 -30.38
CA VAL A 776 100.43 -23.03 -30.77
C VAL A 776 101.56 -22.88 -31.75
N THR A 777 102.74 -23.40 -31.39
CA THR A 777 103.91 -23.30 -32.26
C THR A 777 104.81 -24.52 -32.12
N HIS A 778 105.44 -24.90 -33.24
CA HIS A 778 106.57 -25.83 -33.28
C HIS A 778 107.91 -25.11 -33.49
N VAL A 779 107.90 -23.79 -33.60
CA VAL A 779 109.10 -22.95 -33.84
C VAL A 779 109.76 -22.67 -32.48
N PRO A 780 110.97 -23.20 -32.21
CA PRO A 780 111.63 -23.04 -30.92
C PRO A 780 111.88 -21.57 -30.54
N ALA A 781 112.25 -20.74 -31.53
CA ALA A 781 112.53 -19.32 -31.33
C ALA A 781 111.35 -18.53 -30.75
N LEU A 782 110.12 -18.90 -31.10
CA LEU A 782 108.92 -18.29 -30.52
C LEU A 782 108.59 -18.91 -29.17
N ALA A 783 108.70 -20.24 -29.04
CA ALA A 783 108.42 -20.95 -27.80
C ALA A 783 109.29 -20.47 -26.62
N ASP A 784 110.58 -20.25 -26.83
CA ASP A 784 111.51 -19.82 -25.78
C ASP A 784 111.27 -18.38 -25.27
N ARG A 785 110.55 -17.57 -26.04
CA ARG A 785 110.18 -16.19 -25.70
C ARG A 785 108.93 -16.08 -24.83
N VAL A 786 108.10 -17.13 -24.78
CA VAL A 786 106.85 -17.14 -24.03
C VAL A 786 107.08 -17.58 -22.57
N PRO A 787 106.57 -16.84 -21.56
CA PRO A 787 106.87 -17.09 -20.15
C PRO A 787 106.31 -18.42 -19.63
N ALA A 788 105.09 -18.80 -20.02
CA ALA A 788 104.47 -20.07 -19.67
C ALA A 788 104.40 -21.01 -20.88
N ARG A 789 104.83 -22.27 -20.71
CA ARG A 789 104.82 -23.27 -21.79
C ARG A 789 104.08 -24.52 -21.36
N PHE A 790 103.18 -24.99 -22.20
CA PHE A 790 102.53 -26.28 -22.06
C PHE A 790 103.17 -27.25 -23.05
N GLU A 791 104.09 -28.07 -22.55
CA GLU A 791 104.76 -29.11 -23.34
C GLU A 791 103.81 -30.29 -23.52
N VAL A 792 103.44 -30.55 -24.77
CA VAL A 792 102.63 -31.70 -25.16
C VAL A 792 103.55 -32.79 -25.69
N LEU A 793 103.68 -33.86 -24.92
CA LEU A 793 104.49 -35.03 -25.24
C LEU A 793 103.58 -36.18 -25.65
N ARG A 794 104.06 -37.05 -26.53
CA ARG A 794 103.32 -38.24 -26.96
C ARG A 794 104.14 -39.48 -26.70
N ASP A 795 103.57 -40.43 -25.97
CA ASP A 795 104.15 -41.73 -25.68
C ASP A 795 103.24 -42.88 -26.16
N ALA A 796 103.54 -44.12 -25.76
CA ALA A 796 102.75 -45.30 -26.10
C ALA A 796 101.35 -45.29 -25.47
N LYS A 797 101.15 -44.55 -24.36
CA LYS A 797 99.90 -44.44 -23.62
C LYS A 797 99.01 -43.33 -24.16
N GLY A 798 99.56 -42.28 -24.77
CA GLY A 798 98.80 -41.22 -25.41
C GLY A 798 99.55 -39.89 -25.43
N SER A 799 98.81 -38.80 -25.61
CA SER A 799 99.31 -37.45 -25.40
C SER A 799 99.22 -37.06 -23.93
N HIS A 800 100.26 -36.41 -23.43
CA HIS A 800 100.38 -35.87 -22.07
C HIS A 800 100.77 -34.41 -22.15
N VAL A 801 100.30 -33.61 -21.20
CA VAL A 801 100.59 -32.17 -21.13
C VAL A 801 101.25 -31.87 -19.79
N ARG A 802 102.31 -31.07 -19.83
CA ARG A 802 103.02 -30.58 -18.65
C ARG A 802 103.26 -29.09 -18.78
N LYS A 803 102.89 -28.32 -17.75
CA LYS A 803 103.26 -26.91 -17.64
C LYS A 803 104.74 -26.78 -17.27
N VAL A 804 105.46 -25.93 -17.98
CA VAL A 804 106.88 -25.61 -17.83
C VAL A 804 107.02 -24.09 -17.81
N GLY A 805 107.56 -23.55 -16.73
CA GLY A 805 107.57 -22.10 -16.45
C GLY A 805 106.64 -21.75 -15.28
N PRO A 806 106.68 -20.48 -14.82
CA PRO A 806 105.81 -19.98 -13.76
C PRO A 806 104.32 -20.10 -14.11
#